data_AF-A0A9Q1IB47-F1
#
_entry.id   AF-A0A9Q1IB47-F1
#
_cell.length_a   1.000
_cell.length_b   1.000
_cell.length_c   1.000
_cell.angle_alpha   90.00
_cell.angle_beta   90.00
_cell.angle_gamma   90.00
#
_symmetry.space_group_name_H-M   'P 1'
#
loop_
_entity.id
_entity.type
_entity.pdbx_description
1 polymer ?
#
loop_
_entity_poly.entity_id
_entity_poly.type
_entity_poly.pdbx_seq_one_letter_code
_entity_poly.pdbx_strand_id
1 'polypeptide(L)'
;MEVSFLAPQKGKRKHDGNGELTTKRKKVKNKRQSVFSYETEELLLTCNDALEDGKQAISQIYTKLQSVSCREEQSKTFLETLKMKISHLTEYSPKDKIYIGLFGKTGAGKSSLINAIVNENQLLPSGSMQACTSAFVHVQANTDSKKYKADIEFISTEEWKSELQYLVELLKNEKDPENMAAENTEDDEMVQTAKEKIRAIYGEEGLKNYRELVGAKEFPEILATGRKTMDFDTAKELSQSIGCYIRSDKRTGEQQFWPLVKRVTISLPKSPALLEGIVLVDLPGAGDVSKHRSEMWKECLSQCSSVWIVNEINRALSEKVANEIFDKSLRTVAGGGECHNVTFIATKTDVINPEEIRENYHLTDEDLDIESNIVDPERREKQACILFRNERLKEDISALLKEKTKNFLLGGEEHSDGFFDVFTVSSEQFKRIAQNKSNVLELNETELPYLEEHIKKLYVSHSVKEMKDYISDVSGIISHLHFSKDALSSKVQSSHSQEFNRLKKELNNMCTTLNKALSKVYTDLQACLLMGSRAAEKACLRNATKSVLEPTWCDNRGYHQTLKALCRNDGYYRSGKVGVVDLNYTLSEPMYRKMNEKNLFLTTFGAGCSRASIKGIFSSFLEDFISKDLLKYHMKNNTEKYLRLVYIRTEQRKLHKKLEKEILKRKKQIYNSLSDSIRDTMKQTYQECSEIKGAHALKRIKETLTNTVVNSKSSMFEKAMNKMLEEFSNLQELIVEEMETQMTTSLKLALNQIPDDLTDLPDVTEEIEMMKRCCDTLDLQVF
;
A
#
# COMPACT_ATOMS: atom_id res chain seq x y z
N MET A 1 -45.20 -14.53 41.55
CA MET A 1 -45.80 -14.25 42.87
C MET A 1 -45.06 -13.05 43.45
N GLU A 2 -45.86 -12.03 43.78
CA GLU A 2 -45.67 -10.96 44.76
C GLU A 2 -44.45 -10.03 44.74
N VAL A 3 -44.82 -8.80 44.41
CA VAL A 3 -44.31 -7.47 44.77
C VAL A 3 -43.97 -7.33 46.25
N SER A 4 -42.91 -6.57 46.57
CA SER A 4 -42.89 -5.74 47.79
C SER A 4 -41.98 -4.52 47.65
N PHE A 5 -42.63 -3.36 47.55
CA PHE A 5 -42.10 -2.01 47.80
C PHE A 5 -41.89 -1.80 49.31
N LEU A 6 -40.86 -1.05 49.73
CA LEU A 6 -40.92 -0.21 50.92
C LEU A 6 -40.06 1.06 50.75
N ALA A 7 -40.68 2.20 51.07
CA ALA A 7 -40.22 3.57 50.92
C ALA A 7 -39.60 4.12 52.26
N PRO A 8 -39.02 5.33 52.27
CA PRO A 8 -37.96 5.74 53.19
C PRO A 8 -38.43 6.59 54.39
N GLN A 9 -37.61 6.66 55.45
CA GLN A 9 -37.80 7.57 56.58
C GLN A 9 -37.09 8.92 56.40
N LYS A 10 -37.82 9.98 56.80
CA LYS A 10 -37.42 11.39 56.80
C LYS A 10 -36.73 11.81 58.11
N GLY A 11 -35.76 12.72 57.99
CA GLY A 11 -35.81 13.99 58.73
C GLY A 11 -34.61 14.34 59.62
N LYS A 12 -33.92 15.45 59.28
CA LYS A 12 -33.92 16.69 60.09
C LYS A 12 -33.24 17.86 59.35
N ARG A 13 -33.92 19.01 59.38
CA ARG A 13 -33.51 20.32 58.85
C ARG A 13 -32.66 21.08 59.87
N LYS A 14 -31.72 21.90 59.39
CA LYS A 14 -31.43 23.24 59.93
C LYS A 14 -31.13 24.22 58.79
N HIS A 15 -31.88 25.32 58.83
CA HIS A 15 -31.73 26.64 58.17
C HIS A 15 -30.37 27.29 58.59
N ASP A 16 -29.69 28.18 57.86
CA ASP A 16 -30.09 29.31 56.99
C ASP A 16 -28.96 29.68 55.98
N GLY A 17 -29.32 30.42 54.92
CA GLY A 17 -28.36 31.17 54.09
C GLY A 17 -28.79 31.38 52.64
N ASN A 18 -29.62 32.39 52.38
CA ASN A 18 -30.11 32.80 51.06
C ASN A 18 -28.98 33.21 50.09
N GLY A 19 -29.08 32.73 48.85
CA GLY A 19 -28.24 33.15 47.71
C GLY A 19 -28.78 32.58 46.40
N GLU A 20 -29.47 33.46 45.65
CA GLU A 20 -30.20 33.35 44.38
C GLU A 20 -29.94 32.17 43.41
N LEU A 21 -31.06 31.63 42.90
CA LEU A 21 -31.17 30.63 41.86
C LEU A 21 -30.68 31.13 40.49
N THR A 22 -29.77 30.39 39.86
CA THR A 22 -29.83 30.14 38.40
C THR A 22 -29.57 28.66 38.08
N THR A 23 -30.57 28.03 37.49
CA THR A 23 -30.64 26.61 37.12
C THR A 23 -29.68 26.25 35.99
N LYS A 24 -28.61 25.47 36.27
CA LYS A 24 -27.86 24.72 35.26
C LYS A 24 -28.34 23.26 35.24
N ARG A 25 -29.17 22.91 34.25
CA ARG A 25 -29.46 21.52 33.86
C ARG A 25 -28.14 20.86 33.42
N LYS A 26 -27.58 19.97 34.25
CA LYS A 26 -26.49 19.07 33.84
C LYS A 26 -27.03 18.09 32.79
N LYS A 27 -26.78 18.37 31.51
CA LYS A 27 -26.84 17.34 30.46
C LYS A 27 -25.73 16.33 30.76
N VAL A 28 -26.12 15.10 31.08
CA VAL A 28 -25.21 13.95 31.08
C VAL A 28 -24.72 13.79 29.64
N LYS A 29 -23.51 14.28 29.35
CA LYS A 29 -22.82 13.99 28.10
C LYS A 29 -22.42 12.51 28.17
N ASN A 30 -23.03 11.67 27.34
CA ASN A 30 -22.43 10.40 26.95
C ASN A 30 -21.02 10.72 26.43
N LYS A 31 -19.98 10.43 27.21
CA LYS A 31 -18.59 10.45 26.74
C LYS A 31 -18.46 9.34 25.70
N ARG A 32 -18.71 9.65 24.42
CA ARG A 32 -18.04 8.94 23.34
C ARG A 32 -16.55 9.22 23.54
N GLN A 33 -15.74 8.20 23.78
CA GLN A 33 -14.28 8.33 23.69
C GLN A 33 -13.97 8.90 22.30
N SER A 34 -13.22 10.00 22.26
CA SER A 34 -12.76 10.60 21.01
C SER A 34 -11.84 9.60 20.31
N VAL A 35 -11.95 9.48 18.98
CA VAL A 35 -11.19 8.46 18.25
C VAL A 35 -9.73 8.90 18.07
N PHE A 36 -9.45 10.21 18.09
CA PHE A 36 -8.09 10.73 18.08
C PHE A 36 -7.76 11.53 19.35
N SER A 37 -6.48 11.87 19.53
CA SER A 37 -6.10 12.89 20.50
C SER A 37 -6.80 14.21 20.18
N TYR A 38 -7.08 15.01 21.20
CA TYR A 38 -7.73 16.32 21.04
C TYR A 38 -7.02 17.19 19.98
N GLU A 39 -5.70 17.22 20.02
CA GLU A 39 -4.84 17.95 19.07
C GLU A 39 -5.01 17.48 17.62
N THR A 40 -5.18 16.17 17.42
CA THR A 40 -5.36 15.58 16.08
C THR A 40 -6.76 15.85 15.54
N GLU A 41 -7.79 15.78 16.40
CA GLU A 41 -9.16 16.14 16.00
C GLU A 41 -9.25 17.62 15.65
N GLU A 42 -8.60 18.49 16.42
CA GLU A 42 -8.51 19.92 16.15
C GLU A 42 -7.80 20.22 14.82
N LEU A 43 -6.68 19.54 14.53
CA LEU A 43 -5.96 19.68 13.26
C LEU A 43 -6.82 19.24 12.05
N LEU A 44 -7.48 18.09 12.15
CA LEU A 44 -8.37 17.59 11.07
C LEU A 44 -9.58 18.50 10.88
N LEU A 45 -10.19 19.00 11.96
CA LEU A 45 -11.29 19.95 11.88
C LEU A 45 -10.86 21.22 11.14
N THR A 46 -9.72 21.79 11.54
CA THR A 46 -9.13 22.98 10.92
C THR A 46 -8.85 22.77 9.43
N CYS A 47 -8.34 21.60 9.05
CA CYS A 47 -8.08 21.25 7.65
C CYS A 47 -9.37 21.08 6.84
N ASN A 48 -10.42 20.48 7.43
CA ASN A 48 -11.71 20.32 6.78
C ASN A 48 -12.44 21.66 6.59
N ASP A 49 -12.39 22.55 7.58
CA ASP A 49 -12.96 23.90 7.47
C ASP A 49 -12.28 24.67 6.33
N ALA A 50 -10.95 24.65 6.28
CA ALA A 50 -10.19 25.25 5.18
C ALA A 50 -10.54 24.60 3.81
N LEU A 51 -10.73 23.29 3.76
CA LEU A 51 -11.12 22.56 2.55
C LEU A 51 -12.49 23.03 2.02
N GLU A 52 -13.48 23.15 2.89
CA GLU A 52 -14.81 23.66 2.50
C GLU A 52 -14.74 25.12 2.06
N ASP A 53 -13.95 25.94 2.75
CA ASP A 53 -13.65 27.31 2.36
C ASP A 53 -13.04 27.39 0.94
N GLY A 54 -12.05 26.54 0.65
CA GLY A 54 -11.43 26.45 -0.68
C GLY A 54 -12.42 25.99 -1.77
N LYS A 55 -13.27 25.00 -1.46
CA LYS A 55 -14.34 24.55 -2.37
C LYS A 55 -15.36 25.65 -2.64
N GLN A 56 -15.72 26.42 -1.63
CA GLN A 56 -16.61 27.57 -1.77
C GLN A 56 -15.99 28.63 -2.69
N ALA A 57 -14.74 29.01 -2.44
CA ALA A 57 -14.04 30.01 -3.24
C ALA A 57 -13.96 29.59 -4.73
N ILE A 58 -13.57 28.35 -5.01
CA ILE A 58 -13.44 27.87 -6.39
C ILE A 58 -14.81 27.76 -7.09
N SER A 59 -15.87 27.40 -6.37
CA SER A 59 -17.24 27.34 -6.91
C SER A 59 -17.80 28.71 -7.24
N GLN A 60 -17.55 29.72 -6.39
CA GLN A 60 -17.90 31.10 -6.66
C GLN A 60 -17.19 31.62 -7.91
N ILE A 61 -15.89 31.36 -8.03
CA ILE A 61 -15.10 31.73 -9.21
C ILE A 61 -15.59 31.03 -10.46
N TYR A 62 -15.89 29.73 -10.39
CA TYR A 62 -16.43 28.98 -11.53
C TYR A 62 -17.73 29.63 -12.03
N THR A 63 -18.63 30.00 -11.12
CA THR A 63 -19.89 30.69 -11.44
C THR A 63 -19.62 32.06 -12.09
N LYS A 64 -18.72 32.85 -11.51
CA LYS A 64 -18.30 34.15 -12.03
C LYS A 64 -17.67 34.07 -13.44
N LEU A 65 -16.99 32.98 -13.77
CA LEU A 65 -16.36 32.76 -15.07
C LEU A 65 -17.31 32.24 -16.16
N GLN A 66 -18.49 31.71 -15.80
CA GLN A 66 -19.48 31.27 -16.80
C GLN A 66 -20.05 32.43 -17.61
N SER A 67 -20.16 33.62 -17.01
CA SER A 67 -20.65 34.83 -17.68
C SER A 67 -19.62 35.51 -18.59
N VAL A 68 -18.35 35.06 -18.58
CA VAL A 68 -17.27 35.69 -19.36
C VAL A 68 -17.30 35.17 -20.81
N SER A 69 -17.29 36.10 -21.76
CA SER A 69 -17.24 35.83 -23.20
C SER A 69 -16.02 36.50 -23.85
N CYS A 70 -15.56 35.97 -24.97
CA CYS A 70 -14.45 36.53 -25.76
C CYS A 70 -14.71 36.34 -27.25
N ARG A 71 -14.01 37.12 -28.10
CA ARG A 71 -14.20 37.14 -29.55
C ARG A 71 -13.04 36.47 -30.29
N GLU A 72 -11.82 36.58 -29.76
CA GLU A 72 -10.61 36.06 -30.40
C GLU A 72 -10.32 34.59 -30.02
N GLU A 73 -9.71 33.85 -30.95
CA GLU A 73 -9.43 32.41 -30.79
C GLU A 73 -8.37 32.12 -29.72
N GLN A 74 -7.39 33.02 -29.55
CA GLN A 74 -6.39 32.92 -28.47
C GLN A 74 -7.03 33.09 -27.09
N SER A 75 -8.01 33.98 -26.97
CA SER A 75 -8.79 34.26 -25.76
C SER A 75 -9.73 33.13 -25.40
N LYS A 76 -10.34 32.48 -26.40
CA LYS A 76 -11.12 31.25 -26.19
C LYS A 76 -10.25 30.14 -25.64
N THR A 77 -9.09 29.91 -26.25
CA THR A 77 -8.14 28.86 -25.82
C THR A 77 -7.68 29.09 -24.37
N PHE A 78 -7.40 30.36 -24.01
CA PHE A 78 -7.06 30.76 -22.64
C PHE A 78 -8.21 30.50 -21.66
N LEU A 79 -9.42 30.98 -21.97
CA LEU A 79 -10.61 30.78 -21.13
C LEU A 79 -10.98 29.31 -20.97
N GLU A 80 -10.89 28.51 -22.04
CA GLU A 80 -11.15 27.06 -22.00
C GLU A 80 -10.15 26.36 -21.09
N THR A 81 -8.86 26.69 -21.23
CA THR A 81 -7.80 26.13 -20.36
C THR A 81 -8.05 26.47 -18.90
N LEU A 82 -8.44 27.72 -18.61
CA LEU A 82 -8.76 28.18 -17.26
C LEU A 82 -10.02 27.50 -16.70
N LYS A 83 -11.10 27.42 -17.48
CA LYS A 83 -12.35 26.73 -17.11
C LYS A 83 -12.11 25.25 -16.83
N MET A 84 -11.28 24.59 -17.63
CA MET A 84 -10.86 23.20 -17.41
C MET A 84 -10.07 23.02 -16.12
N LYS A 85 -9.09 23.90 -15.83
CA LYS A 85 -8.33 23.84 -14.57
C LYS A 85 -9.24 24.01 -13.34
N ILE A 86 -10.21 24.92 -13.43
CA ILE A 86 -11.16 25.20 -12.33
C ILE A 86 -12.18 24.06 -12.19
N SER A 87 -12.69 23.51 -13.29
CA SER A 87 -13.63 22.38 -13.22
C SER A 87 -13.00 21.16 -12.53
N HIS A 88 -11.72 20.89 -12.82
CA HIS A 88 -10.97 19.83 -12.13
C HIS A 88 -10.84 20.05 -10.62
N LEU A 89 -10.73 21.31 -10.15
CA LEU A 89 -10.71 21.63 -8.72
C LEU A 89 -12.10 21.60 -8.08
N THR A 90 -13.17 21.89 -8.84
CA THR A 90 -14.55 21.76 -8.35
C THR A 90 -14.98 20.30 -8.20
N GLU A 91 -14.45 19.40 -9.03
CA GLU A 91 -14.68 17.95 -8.96
C GLU A 91 -13.75 17.24 -7.95
N TYR A 92 -13.00 18.01 -7.15
CA TYR A 92 -12.07 17.46 -6.19
C TYR A 92 -12.79 16.56 -5.19
N SER A 93 -12.33 15.31 -5.15
CA SER A 93 -12.68 14.31 -4.17
C SER A 93 -11.38 13.68 -3.69
N PRO A 94 -11.25 13.37 -2.40
CA PRO A 94 -10.14 12.56 -1.92
C PRO A 94 -10.19 11.20 -2.60
N LYS A 95 -9.28 10.95 -3.55
CA LYS A 95 -9.31 9.76 -4.42
C LYS A 95 -8.35 8.67 -3.98
N ASP A 96 -7.29 9.03 -3.28
CA ASP A 96 -6.20 8.11 -2.97
C ASP A 96 -6.47 7.44 -1.61
N LYS A 97 -6.85 6.16 -1.64
CA LYS A 97 -6.99 5.33 -0.43
C LYS A 97 -5.63 4.80 0.00
N ILE A 98 -5.39 4.75 1.30
CA ILE A 98 -4.19 4.16 1.89
C ILE A 98 -4.43 2.66 2.04
N TYR A 99 -3.60 1.84 1.37
CA TYR A 99 -3.68 0.38 1.48
C TYR A 99 -2.69 -0.13 2.53
N ILE A 100 -3.20 -0.88 3.51
CA ILE A 100 -2.41 -1.59 4.52
C ILE A 100 -2.57 -3.09 4.28
N GLY A 101 -1.50 -3.74 3.82
CA GLY A 101 -1.52 -5.17 3.50
C GLY A 101 -1.08 -6.04 4.66
N LEU A 102 -1.88 -7.03 5.07
CA LEU A 102 -1.54 -7.97 6.15
C LEU A 102 -1.01 -9.28 5.58
N PHE A 103 0.27 -9.53 5.80
CA PHE A 103 1.01 -10.68 5.29
C PHE A 103 1.37 -11.63 6.42
N GLY A 104 1.22 -12.93 6.21
CA GLY A 104 1.56 -13.92 7.24
C GLY A 104 0.99 -15.28 6.91
N LYS A 105 1.51 -16.32 7.57
CA LYS A 105 1.05 -17.70 7.37
C LYS A 105 -0.44 -17.85 7.71
N THR A 106 -1.09 -18.87 7.15
CA THR A 106 -2.41 -19.30 7.61
C THR A 106 -2.38 -19.61 9.11
N GLY A 107 -3.37 -19.13 9.86
CA GLY A 107 -3.45 -19.34 11.31
C GLY A 107 -2.73 -18.29 12.16
N ALA A 108 -1.91 -17.42 11.56
CA ALA A 108 -1.17 -16.36 12.26
C ALA A 108 -2.04 -15.22 12.84
N GLY A 109 -3.38 -15.31 12.75
CA GLY A 109 -4.28 -14.36 13.40
C GLY A 109 -4.67 -13.11 12.59
N LYS A 110 -4.34 -13.02 11.30
CA LYS A 110 -4.65 -11.84 10.44
C LYS A 110 -6.12 -11.41 10.47
N SER A 111 -7.05 -12.32 10.20
CA SER A 111 -8.48 -12.01 10.16
C SER A 111 -9.03 -11.67 11.55
N SER A 112 -8.52 -12.33 12.61
CA SER A 112 -8.84 -11.99 14.01
C SER A 112 -8.35 -10.60 14.39
N LEU A 113 -7.17 -10.20 13.90
CA LEU A 113 -6.60 -8.87 14.11
C LEU A 113 -7.47 -7.79 13.44
N ILE A 114 -7.88 -7.99 12.19
CA ILE A 114 -8.77 -7.06 11.48
C ILE A 114 -10.10 -6.92 12.23
N ASN A 115 -10.72 -8.03 12.63
CA ASN A 115 -11.96 -8.02 13.42
C ASN A 115 -11.83 -7.21 14.71
N ALA A 116 -10.67 -7.30 15.39
CA ALA A 116 -10.41 -6.55 16.61
C ALA A 116 -10.23 -5.05 16.34
N ILE A 117 -9.45 -4.69 15.31
CA ILE A 117 -9.20 -3.29 14.90
C ILE A 117 -10.50 -2.57 14.51
N VAL A 118 -11.38 -3.24 13.77
CA VAL A 118 -12.66 -2.64 13.36
C VAL A 118 -13.76 -2.80 14.41
N ASN A 119 -13.44 -3.42 15.55
CA ASN A 119 -14.35 -3.74 16.65
C ASN A 119 -15.60 -4.54 16.20
N GLU A 120 -15.44 -5.42 15.20
CA GLU A 120 -16.50 -6.30 14.69
C GLU A 120 -16.11 -7.77 14.84
N ASN A 121 -16.60 -8.39 15.91
CA ASN A 121 -16.20 -9.71 16.36
C ASN A 121 -16.53 -10.88 15.40
N GLN A 122 -17.37 -10.63 14.40
CA GLN A 122 -17.92 -11.64 13.49
C GLN A 122 -17.84 -11.20 12.02
N LEU A 123 -17.00 -10.22 11.67
CA LEU A 123 -16.89 -9.74 10.30
C LEU A 123 -16.21 -10.79 9.41
N LEU A 124 -14.93 -11.03 9.64
CA LEU A 124 -14.16 -12.06 8.97
C LEU A 124 -14.19 -13.37 9.76
N PRO A 125 -14.19 -14.53 9.08
CA PRO A 125 -14.15 -15.83 9.75
C PRO A 125 -12.80 -16.04 10.45
N SER A 126 -12.84 -16.33 11.76
CA SER A 126 -11.67 -16.66 12.58
C SER A 126 -11.81 -18.07 13.15
N GLY A 127 -11.32 -19.09 12.44
CA GLY A 127 -11.34 -20.50 12.84
C GLY A 127 -9.94 -21.09 13.05
N SER A 128 -9.85 -22.22 13.77
CA SER A 128 -8.59 -22.81 14.23
C SER A 128 -8.11 -24.03 13.43
N MET A 129 -8.92 -24.60 12.52
CA MET A 129 -8.64 -25.92 11.93
C MET A 129 -8.17 -25.93 10.47
N GLN A 130 -8.55 -24.96 9.63
CA GLN A 130 -8.17 -24.86 8.20
C GLN A 130 -8.02 -23.38 7.77
N ALA A 131 -7.52 -23.14 6.55
CA ALA A 131 -7.43 -21.78 5.99
C ALA A 131 -8.81 -21.11 5.96
N CYS A 132 -9.00 -20.09 6.81
CA CYS A 132 -10.30 -19.44 6.99
C CYS A 132 -10.58 -18.38 5.91
N THR A 133 -9.53 -17.84 5.28
CA THR A 133 -9.62 -16.86 4.20
C THR A 133 -8.82 -17.35 3.00
N SER A 134 -9.57 -17.74 1.97
CA SER A 134 -9.09 -18.28 0.70
C SER A 134 -9.36 -17.32 -0.45
N ALA A 135 -9.60 -16.03 -0.19
CA ALA A 135 -9.75 -14.98 -1.19
C ALA A 135 -9.16 -13.67 -0.66
N PHE A 136 -8.80 -12.73 -1.54
CA PHE A 136 -8.34 -11.40 -1.11
C PHE A 136 -9.52 -10.62 -0.55
N VAL A 137 -9.40 -10.12 0.69
CA VAL A 137 -10.47 -9.36 1.33
C VAL A 137 -10.01 -7.94 1.63
N HIS A 138 -10.69 -6.97 1.06
CA HIS A 138 -10.53 -5.55 1.36
C HIS A 138 -11.58 -5.15 2.39
N VAL A 139 -11.15 -4.52 3.48
CA VAL A 139 -12.06 -3.96 4.50
C VAL A 139 -11.88 -2.44 4.53
N GLN A 140 -12.96 -1.71 4.30
CA GLN A 140 -12.97 -0.25 4.18
C GLN A 140 -14.22 0.36 4.85
N ALA A 141 -14.23 1.67 5.06
CA ALA A 141 -15.44 2.38 5.47
C ALA A 141 -16.42 2.58 4.30
N ASN A 142 -17.71 2.53 4.60
CA ASN A 142 -18.80 2.93 3.71
C ASN A 142 -19.09 4.42 3.94
N THR A 143 -18.76 5.25 2.95
CA THR A 143 -18.98 6.70 3.00
C THR A 143 -20.42 7.08 2.68
N ASP A 144 -21.13 6.22 1.95
CA ASP A 144 -22.39 6.58 1.27
C ASP A 144 -23.62 5.96 1.94
N SER A 145 -23.44 4.91 2.74
CA SER A 145 -24.53 4.17 3.37
C SER A 145 -24.22 3.74 4.80
N LYS A 146 -25.29 3.58 5.59
CA LYS A 146 -25.25 3.05 6.97
C LYS A 146 -25.33 1.52 7.01
N LYS A 147 -25.39 0.85 5.86
CA LYS A 147 -25.42 -0.61 5.77
C LYS A 147 -24.02 -1.18 5.54
N TYR A 148 -23.84 -2.42 5.95
CA TYR A 148 -22.68 -3.20 5.53
C TYR A 148 -22.86 -3.57 4.05
N LYS A 149 -21.81 -3.46 3.26
CA LYS A 149 -21.84 -3.81 1.83
C LYS A 149 -20.74 -4.80 1.50
N ALA A 150 -21.05 -5.83 0.72
CA ALA A 150 -20.08 -6.75 0.16
C ALA A 150 -20.10 -6.63 -1.37
N ASP A 151 -18.94 -6.40 -1.97
CA ASP A 151 -18.74 -6.42 -3.42
C ASP A 151 -17.74 -7.53 -3.78
N ILE A 152 -18.20 -8.51 -4.55
CA ILE A 152 -17.45 -9.72 -4.89
C ILE A 152 -17.12 -9.66 -6.37
N GLU A 153 -15.83 -9.61 -6.69
CA GLU A 153 -15.28 -9.69 -8.04
C GLU A 153 -14.83 -11.13 -8.32
N PHE A 154 -15.30 -11.69 -9.44
CA PHE A 154 -14.91 -13.03 -9.88
C PHE A 154 -13.78 -12.96 -10.90
N ILE A 155 -13.03 -14.06 -11.02
CA ILE A 155 -12.08 -14.26 -12.14
C ILE A 155 -12.83 -14.41 -13.46
N SER A 156 -12.16 -14.22 -14.58
CA SER A 156 -12.76 -14.43 -15.91
C SER A 156 -12.97 -15.92 -16.20
N THR A 157 -13.84 -16.21 -17.17
CA THR A 157 -14.07 -17.57 -17.66
C THR A 157 -12.78 -18.20 -18.21
N GLU A 158 -11.94 -17.42 -18.89
CA GLU A 158 -10.64 -17.83 -19.44
C GLU A 158 -9.65 -18.13 -18.31
N GLU A 159 -9.60 -17.28 -17.29
CA GLU A 159 -8.77 -17.47 -16.10
C GLU A 159 -9.13 -18.77 -15.39
N TRP A 160 -10.42 -19.03 -15.15
CA TRP A 160 -10.89 -20.27 -14.54
C TRP A 160 -10.64 -21.49 -15.43
N LYS A 161 -10.85 -21.38 -16.75
CA LYS A 161 -10.58 -22.48 -17.69
C LYS A 161 -9.12 -22.91 -17.66
N SER A 162 -8.21 -21.95 -17.62
CA SER A 162 -6.77 -22.20 -17.49
C SER A 162 -6.43 -22.88 -16.15
N GLU A 163 -6.99 -22.37 -15.05
CA GLU A 163 -6.77 -22.95 -13.72
C GLU A 163 -7.34 -24.37 -13.62
N LEU A 164 -8.57 -24.59 -14.07
CA LEU A 164 -9.22 -25.90 -14.09
C LEU A 164 -8.42 -26.92 -14.90
N GLN A 165 -7.90 -26.55 -16.08
CA GLN A 165 -7.01 -27.44 -16.85
C GLN A 165 -5.79 -27.88 -16.04
N TYR A 166 -5.20 -26.99 -15.25
CA TYR A 166 -4.06 -27.31 -14.40
C TYR A 166 -4.42 -28.21 -13.21
N LEU A 167 -5.46 -27.86 -12.43
CA LEU A 167 -5.89 -28.62 -11.24
C LEU A 167 -6.08 -30.10 -11.55
N VAL A 168 -6.42 -30.36 -12.79
CA VAL A 168 -6.78 -31.65 -13.30
C VAL A 168 -5.58 -32.46 -13.69
N GLU A 169 -4.66 -31.81 -14.38
CA GLU A 169 -3.45 -32.48 -14.81
C GLU A 169 -2.71 -32.98 -13.57
N LEU A 170 -2.79 -32.24 -12.45
CA LEU A 170 -2.37 -32.72 -11.13
C LEU A 170 -3.10 -34.02 -10.73
N LEU A 171 -4.45 -34.04 -10.76
CA LEU A 171 -5.23 -35.23 -10.37
C LEU A 171 -5.03 -36.46 -11.28
N LYS A 172 -4.72 -36.25 -12.56
CA LYS A 172 -4.44 -37.36 -13.48
C LYS A 172 -3.11 -38.04 -13.16
N ASN A 173 -2.11 -37.27 -12.76
CA ASN A 173 -0.76 -37.78 -12.46
C ASN A 173 -0.70 -38.55 -11.12
N GLU A 174 -1.69 -38.37 -10.24
CA GLU A 174 -1.85 -39.14 -8.98
C GLU A 174 -2.14 -40.63 -9.23
N LYS A 175 -2.81 -40.97 -10.35
CA LYS A 175 -3.23 -42.35 -10.67
C LYS A 175 -2.18 -43.16 -11.44
N ASP A 176 -0.99 -42.59 -11.69
CA ASP A 176 0.08 -43.26 -12.42
C ASP A 176 0.87 -44.19 -11.46
N PRO A 177 0.92 -45.52 -11.70
CA PRO A 177 1.58 -46.46 -10.80
C PRO A 177 3.07 -46.19 -10.55
N GLU A 178 3.76 -45.44 -11.43
CA GLU A 178 5.14 -44.98 -11.18
C GLU A 178 5.23 -43.87 -10.10
N ASN A 179 4.16 -43.11 -9.85
CA ASN A 179 4.11 -42.05 -8.83
C ASN A 179 3.60 -42.53 -7.46
N MET A 180 2.91 -43.68 -7.40
CA MET A 180 2.38 -44.29 -6.17
C MET A 180 3.47 -44.79 -5.18
N ALA A 181 4.73 -44.90 -5.63
CA ALA A 181 5.85 -45.39 -4.81
C ALA A 181 6.61 -44.28 -4.05
N ALA A 182 6.19 -43.01 -4.15
CA ALA A 182 6.85 -41.88 -3.52
C ALA A 182 6.01 -41.29 -2.38
N GLU A 183 6.35 -41.60 -1.13
CA GLU A 183 5.86 -40.86 0.05
C GLU A 183 6.47 -39.44 0.05
N ASN A 184 5.81 -38.50 -0.60
CA ASN A 184 6.21 -37.09 -0.66
C ASN A 184 5.05 -36.17 -0.25
N THR A 185 5.16 -35.58 0.94
CA THR A 185 4.10 -34.76 1.57
C THR A 185 3.76 -33.43 0.87
N GLU A 186 4.48 -33.00 -0.18
CA GLU A 186 4.21 -31.76 -0.92
C GLU A 186 3.31 -31.98 -2.14
N ASP A 187 3.51 -33.06 -2.88
CA ASP A 187 2.63 -33.47 -3.98
C ASP A 187 1.22 -33.72 -3.41
N ASP A 188 1.13 -34.31 -2.22
CA ASP A 188 -0.11 -34.53 -1.48
C ASP A 188 -0.85 -33.21 -1.17
N GLU A 189 -0.15 -32.12 -0.85
CA GLU A 189 -0.76 -30.83 -0.49
C GLU A 189 -1.30 -30.09 -1.72
N MET A 190 -0.59 -30.13 -2.85
CA MET A 190 -1.07 -29.58 -4.13
C MET A 190 -2.28 -30.35 -4.64
N VAL A 191 -2.21 -31.68 -4.61
CA VAL A 191 -3.29 -32.58 -5.03
C VAL A 191 -4.50 -32.36 -4.12
N GLN A 192 -4.30 -32.24 -2.82
CA GLN A 192 -5.37 -31.95 -1.87
C GLN A 192 -6.02 -30.59 -2.15
N THR A 193 -5.24 -29.54 -2.38
CA THR A 193 -5.75 -28.21 -2.76
C THR A 193 -6.55 -28.26 -4.06
N ALA A 194 -6.11 -29.05 -5.05
CA ALA A 194 -6.83 -29.24 -6.31
C ALA A 194 -8.16 -29.98 -6.12
N LYS A 195 -8.18 -31.04 -5.30
CA LYS A 195 -9.42 -31.74 -4.90
C LYS A 195 -10.38 -30.79 -4.22
N GLU A 196 -9.90 -29.95 -3.30
CA GLU A 196 -10.71 -28.96 -2.58
C GLU A 196 -11.35 -27.93 -3.52
N LYS A 197 -10.57 -27.36 -4.45
CA LYS A 197 -11.09 -26.39 -5.44
C LYS A 197 -12.15 -27.01 -6.36
N ILE A 198 -11.91 -28.21 -6.88
CA ILE A 198 -12.85 -28.90 -7.77
C ILE A 198 -14.12 -29.28 -7.01
N ARG A 199 -13.99 -29.83 -5.80
CA ARG A 199 -15.12 -30.21 -4.95
C ARG A 199 -15.96 -29.00 -4.54
N ALA A 200 -15.32 -27.85 -4.28
CA ALA A 200 -16.01 -26.61 -3.93
C ALA A 200 -16.99 -26.17 -5.03
N ILE A 201 -16.56 -26.18 -6.30
CA ILE A 201 -17.37 -25.72 -7.44
C ILE A 201 -18.34 -26.80 -7.94
N TYR A 202 -17.86 -28.03 -8.08
CA TYR A 202 -18.55 -29.08 -8.84
C TYR A 202 -19.07 -30.24 -7.97
N GLY A 203 -18.85 -30.20 -6.65
CA GLY A 203 -19.24 -31.24 -5.70
C GLY A 203 -18.40 -32.51 -5.80
N GLU A 204 -18.78 -33.53 -5.02
CA GLU A 204 -18.13 -34.86 -5.01
C GLU A 204 -18.15 -35.55 -6.37
N GLU A 205 -19.19 -35.31 -7.17
CA GLU A 205 -19.33 -35.88 -8.51
C GLU A 205 -18.28 -35.34 -9.48
N GLY A 206 -17.78 -34.12 -9.23
CA GLY A 206 -16.65 -33.55 -9.98
C GLY A 206 -15.35 -34.33 -9.82
N LEU A 207 -15.20 -35.14 -8.77
CA LEU A 207 -14.01 -35.96 -8.55
C LEU A 207 -14.06 -37.31 -9.27
N LYS A 208 -15.24 -37.76 -9.72
CA LYS A 208 -15.46 -39.12 -10.26
C LYS A 208 -15.16 -39.25 -11.76
N ASN A 209 -15.51 -38.24 -12.59
CA ASN A 209 -15.30 -38.25 -14.05
C ASN A 209 -14.76 -36.92 -14.60
N TYR A 210 -13.48 -36.67 -14.36
CA TYR A 210 -12.82 -35.45 -14.79
C TYR A 210 -13.02 -35.07 -16.29
N ARG A 211 -13.05 -36.05 -17.21
CA ARG A 211 -13.23 -35.76 -18.66
C ARG A 211 -14.64 -35.26 -19.00
N GLU A 212 -15.65 -35.62 -18.21
CA GLU A 212 -17.03 -35.14 -18.37
C GLU A 212 -17.20 -33.73 -17.81
N LEU A 213 -16.43 -33.32 -16.80
CA LEU A 213 -16.42 -31.95 -16.27
C LEU A 213 -16.06 -30.89 -17.31
N VAL A 214 -15.12 -31.20 -18.21
CA VAL A 214 -14.65 -30.29 -19.26
C VAL A 214 -15.57 -30.26 -20.48
N GLY A 215 -16.36 -31.32 -20.68
CA GLY A 215 -17.21 -31.49 -21.87
C GLY A 215 -18.72 -31.36 -21.64
N ALA A 216 -19.22 -31.54 -20.41
CA ALA A 216 -20.66 -31.74 -20.14
C ALA A 216 -21.26 -30.85 -19.04
N LYS A 217 -20.46 -30.13 -18.24
CA LYS A 217 -20.98 -29.15 -17.25
C LYS A 217 -20.68 -27.73 -17.72
N GLU A 218 -21.72 -26.90 -17.81
CA GLU A 218 -21.57 -25.47 -18.09
C GLU A 218 -20.72 -24.80 -17.00
N PHE A 219 -19.97 -23.76 -17.39
CA PHE A 219 -19.25 -22.92 -16.42
C PHE A 219 -20.24 -22.31 -15.43
N PRO A 220 -19.87 -22.12 -14.16
CA PRO A 220 -20.74 -21.48 -13.19
C PRO A 220 -21.26 -20.13 -13.71
N GLU A 221 -22.58 -19.95 -13.80
CA GLU A 221 -23.23 -18.73 -14.33
C GLU A 221 -22.73 -17.45 -13.65
N ILE A 222 -22.27 -17.57 -12.40
CA ILE A 222 -21.71 -16.47 -11.62
C ILE A 222 -20.47 -15.83 -12.28
N LEU A 223 -19.71 -16.58 -13.08
CA LEU A 223 -18.58 -16.04 -13.84
C LEU A 223 -19.06 -15.07 -14.94
N ALA A 224 -20.23 -15.33 -15.54
CA ALA A 224 -20.79 -14.45 -16.57
C ALA A 224 -21.27 -13.10 -16.00
N THR A 225 -21.64 -13.07 -14.71
CA THR A 225 -22.01 -11.80 -14.04
C THR A 225 -20.81 -10.90 -13.74
N GLY A 226 -19.60 -11.48 -13.61
CA GLY A 226 -18.34 -10.79 -13.32
C GLY A 226 -18.24 -10.16 -11.91
N ARG A 227 -19.33 -9.63 -11.37
CA ARG A 227 -19.40 -8.98 -10.07
C ARG A 227 -20.75 -9.24 -9.38
N LYS A 228 -20.73 -9.37 -8.05
CA LYS A 228 -21.92 -9.48 -7.21
C LYS A 228 -21.84 -8.53 -6.02
N THR A 229 -22.85 -7.68 -5.86
CA THR A 229 -22.93 -6.71 -4.76
C THR A 229 -24.15 -7.02 -3.87
N MET A 230 -23.98 -6.92 -2.55
CA MET A 230 -25.01 -7.19 -1.55
C MET A 230 -24.90 -6.21 -0.38
N ASP A 231 -26.05 -5.84 0.21
CA ASP A 231 -26.13 -4.97 1.40
C ASP A 231 -26.75 -5.75 2.58
N PHE A 232 -26.28 -5.47 3.79
CA PHE A 232 -26.68 -6.15 5.03
C PHE A 232 -26.84 -5.16 6.18
N ASP A 233 -27.69 -5.51 7.15
CA ASP A 233 -27.93 -4.66 8.33
C ASP A 233 -26.97 -5.00 9.47
N THR A 234 -26.38 -6.21 9.49
CA THR A 234 -25.42 -6.63 10.52
C THR A 234 -24.15 -7.28 9.95
N ALA A 235 -23.03 -7.15 10.66
CA ALA A 235 -21.77 -7.82 10.31
C ALA A 235 -21.92 -9.35 10.26
N LYS A 236 -22.76 -9.93 11.13
CA LYS A 236 -23.02 -11.36 11.20
C LYS A 236 -23.72 -11.88 9.94
N GLU A 237 -24.76 -11.19 9.47
CA GLU A 237 -25.45 -11.54 8.22
C GLU A 237 -24.49 -11.48 7.04
N LEU A 238 -23.73 -10.39 6.93
CA LEU A 238 -22.70 -10.24 5.90
C LEU A 238 -21.73 -11.43 5.94
N SER A 239 -21.18 -11.75 7.10
CA SER A 239 -20.20 -12.84 7.27
C SER A 239 -20.76 -14.21 6.88
N GLN A 240 -22.01 -14.49 7.24
CA GLN A 240 -22.69 -15.73 6.87
C GLN A 240 -22.88 -15.83 5.36
N SER A 241 -23.29 -14.74 4.70
CA SER A 241 -23.51 -14.67 3.26
C SER A 241 -22.23 -14.71 2.45
N ILE A 242 -21.15 -14.02 2.88
CA ILE A 242 -19.88 -14.06 2.16
C ILE A 242 -19.09 -15.34 2.43
N GLY A 243 -19.49 -16.14 3.43
CA GLY A 243 -18.75 -17.32 3.86
C GLY A 243 -18.44 -18.34 2.75
N CYS A 244 -19.34 -18.54 1.78
CA CYS A 244 -19.07 -19.45 0.65
C CYS A 244 -18.07 -18.88 -0.38
N TYR A 245 -17.79 -17.59 -0.34
CA TYR A 245 -16.87 -16.88 -1.23
C TYR A 245 -15.46 -16.72 -0.64
N ILE A 246 -15.32 -16.82 0.68
CA ILE A 246 -14.03 -16.61 1.35
C ILE A 246 -13.51 -17.84 2.11
N ARG A 247 -14.36 -18.80 2.49
CA ARG A 247 -13.97 -19.95 3.31
C ARG A 247 -13.90 -21.24 2.49
N SER A 248 -12.91 -22.09 2.79
CA SER A 248 -12.83 -23.46 2.27
C SER A 248 -13.38 -24.53 3.22
N ASP A 249 -13.69 -24.18 4.48
CA ASP A 249 -13.98 -25.13 5.58
C ASP A 249 -15.48 -25.39 5.85
N LYS A 250 -16.41 -24.90 5.01
CA LYS A 250 -17.86 -25.12 5.23
C LYS A 250 -18.25 -26.60 5.04
N ARG A 251 -19.20 -27.08 5.88
CA ARG A 251 -19.75 -28.45 5.88
C ARG A 251 -20.33 -28.85 4.52
N THR A 252 -20.21 -30.15 4.24
CA THR A 252 -20.70 -30.86 3.05
C THR A 252 -22.17 -30.55 2.74
N GLY A 253 -22.47 -30.00 1.57
CA GLY A 253 -23.83 -29.84 1.04
C GLY A 253 -24.11 -28.51 0.31
N GLU A 254 -23.39 -27.43 0.65
CA GLU A 254 -23.52 -26.12 -0.02
C GLU A 254 -22.40 -25.90 -1.04
N GLN A 255 -22.74 -25.35 -2.22
CA GLN A 255 -21.77 -24.98 -3.23
C GLN A 255 -20.89 -23.82 -2.72
N GLN A 256 -19.58 -23.96 -2.84
CA GLN A 256 -18.60 -22.95 -2.44
C GLN A 256 -18.03 -22.27 -3.69
N PHE A 257 -17.80 -20.97 -3.63
CA PHE A 257 -17.37 -20.16 -4.79
C PHE A 257 -15.98 -19.54 -4.60
N TRP A 258 -15.34 -19.71 -3.44
CA TRP A 258 -14.01 -19.14 -3.16
C TRP A 258 -12.91 -19.40 -4.21
N PRO A 259 -12.91 -20.52 -4.98
CA PRO A 259 -11.92 -20.70 -6.06
C PRO A 259 -12.12 -19.70 -7.22
N LEU A 260 -13.34 -19.21 -7.43
CA LEU A 260 -13.69 -18.28 -8.52
C LEU A 260 -13.55 -16.82 -8.10
N VAL A 261 -13.32 -16.55 -6.81
CA VAL A 261 -13.31 -15.19 -6.29
C VAL A 261 -11.93 -14.59 -6.48
N LYS A 262 -11.89 -13.48 -7.21
CA LYS A 262 -10.70 -12.64 -7.34
C LYS A 262 -10.56 -11.79 -6.08
N ARG A 263 -11.60 -11.04 -5.71
CA ARG A 263 -11.55 -10.11 -4.57
C ARG A 263 -12.92 -9.94 -3.92
N VAL A 264 -12.94 -9.79 -2.60
CA VAL A 264 -14.11 -9.38 -1.82
C VAL A 264 -13.82 -8.02 -1.18
N THR A 265 -14.67 -7.02 -1.43
CA THR A 265 -14.61 -5.72 -0.77
C THR A 265 -15.76 -5.59 0.21
N ILE A 266 -15.42 -5.52 1.49
CA ILE A 266 -16.35 -5.32 2.60
C ILE A 266 -16.30 -3.85 3.00
N SER A 267 -17.43 -3.16 2.90
CA SER A 267 -17.58 -1.78 3.35
C SER A 267 -18.42 -1.75 4.63
N LEU A 268 -17.81 -1.30 5.72
CA LEU A 268 -18.46 -1.19 7.03
C LEU A 268 -19.34 0.07 7.11
N PRO A 269 -20.50 0.04 7.79
CA PRO A 269 -21.28 1.24 8.08
C PRO A 269 -20.40 2.37 8.61
N LYS A 270 -20.78 3.62 8.32
CA LYS A 270 -20.08 4.81 8.79
C LYS A 270 -19.84 4.74 10.32
N SER A 271 -18.62 4.33 10.67
CA SER A 271 -18.07 4.19 12.03
C SER A 271 -17.07 5.34 12.24
N PRO A 272 -16.78 5.80 13.47
CA PRO A 272 -15.95 6.99 13.65
C PRO A 272 -14.50 6.73 13.17
N ALA A 273 -14.19 7.32 12.01
CA ALA A 273 -12.90 7.70 11.44
C ALA A 273 -11.80 6.65 11.16
N LEU A 274 -11.73 5.50 11.84
CA LEU A 274 -10.52 4.64 11.75
C LEU A 274 -10.22 4.13 10.32
N LEU A 275 -11.25 3.86 9.51
CA LEU A 275 -11.10 3.35 8.14
C LEU A 275 -11.53 4.34 7.06
N GLU A 276 -11.80 5.60 7.40
CA GLU A 276 -12.08 6.62 6.38
C GLU A 276 -10.79 6.84 5.58
N GLY A 277 -10.83 6.68 4.25
CA GLY A 277 -9.62 6.76 3.41
C GLY A 277 -8.61 5.61 3.58
N ILE A 278 -8.86 4.59 4.40
CA ILE A 278 -7.97 3.42 4.61
C ILE A 278 -8.63 2.13 4.14
N VAL A 279 -7.83 1.22 3.57
CA VAL A 279 -8.22 -0.14 3.22
C VAL A 279 -7.27 -1.13 3.90
N LEU A 280 -7.82 -1.96 4.78
CA LEU A 280 -7.11 -3.12 5.32
C LEU A 280 -7.26 -4.29 4.35
N VAL A 281 -6.15 -4.92 3.96
CA VAL A 281 -6.15 -6.03 3.01
C VAL A 281 -5.75 -7.33 3.72
N ASP A 282 -6.72 -8.24 3.90
CA ASP A 282 -6.46 -9.61 4.35
C ASP A 282 -6.05 -10.48 3.17
N LEU A 283 -4.86 -11.05 3.25
CA LEU A 283 -4.28 -11.88 2.20
C LEU A 283 -4.42 -13.36 2.56
N PRO A 284 -4.81 -14.22 1.60
CA PRO A 284 -4.79 -15.66 1.84
C PRO A 284 -3.36 -16.11 2.19
N GLY A 285 -3.24 -17.09 3.08
CA GLY A 285 -1.93 -17.64 3.45
C GLY A 285 -1.21 -18.28 2.26
N ALA A 286 0.11 -18.41 2.34
CA ALA A 286 1.01 -18.82 1.25
C ALA A 286 0.80 -20.23 0.65
N GLY A 287 -0.28 -20.94 1.00
CA GLY A 287 -0.55 -22.32 0.58
C GLY A 287 -1.20 -22.47 -0.80
N ASP A 288 -1.64 -21.39 -1.46
CA ASP A 288 -2.27 -21.50 -2.79
C ASP A 288 -1.25 -21.25 -3.92
N VAL A 289 -1.11 -22.24 -4.82
CA VAL A 289 -0.13 -22.30 -5.91
C VAL A 289 -0.64 -21.64 -7.22
N SER A 290 -1.88 -21.13 -7.24
CA SER A 290 -2.47 -20.56 -8.45
C SER A 290 -1.71 -19.33 -8.99
N LYS A 291 -1.65 -19.23 -10.34
CA LYS A 291 -1.03 -18.12 -11.08
C LYS A 291 -1.62 -16.77 -10.66
N HIS A 292 -2.95 -16.67 -10.72
CA HIS A 292 -3.68 -15.45 -10.41
C HIS A 292 -3.39 -14.95 -8.98
N ARG A 293 -3.36 -15.84 -7.98
CA ARG A 293 -3.11 -15.43 -6.59
C ARG A 293 -1.67 -15.02 -6.33
N SER A 294 -0.73 -15.60 -7.06
CA SER A 294 0.68 -15.19 -7.02
C SER A 294 0.87 -13.79 -7.61
N GLU A 295 0.20 -13.49 -8.73
CA GLU A 295 0.20 -12.17 -9.36
C GLU A 295 -0.47 -11.12 -8.47
N MET A 296 -1.65 -11.42 -7.94
CA MET A 296 -2.37 -10.54 -7.01
C MET A 296 -1.55 -10.22 -5.76
N TRP A 297 -0.76 -11.18 -5.26
CA TRP A 297 0.13 -10.94 -4.11
C TRP A 297 1.25 -9.95 -4.45
N LYS A 298 1.85 -10.06 -5.64
CA LYS A 298 2.86 -9.09 -6.15
C LYS A 298 2.25 -7.71 -6.36
N GLU A 299 1.04 -7.65 -6.91
CA GLU A 299 0.31 -6.41 -7.13
C GLU A 299 0.00 -5.72 -5.79
N CYS A 300 -0.56 -6.46 -4.83
CA CYS A 300 -0.90 -5.95 -3.51
C CYS A 300 0.32 -5.37 -2.78
N LEU A 301 1.44 -6.11 -2.72
CA LEU A 301 2.69 -5.60 -2.12
C LEU A 301 3.13 -4.25 -2.70
N SER A 302 2.85 -4.03 -3.98
CA SER A 302 3.28 -2.83 -4.67
C SER A 302 2.32 -1.64 -4.55
N GLN A 303 1.05 -1.89 -4.26
CA GLN A 303 0.02 -0.87 -4.01
C GLN A 303 -0.07 -0.49 -2.52
N CYS A 304 0.48 -1.32 -1.62
CA CYS A 304 0.43 -1.05 -0.18
C CYS A 304 1.32 0.12 0.21
N SER A 305 0.72 1.11 0.87
CA SER A 305 1.44 2.22 1.50
C SER A 305 2.13 1.80 2.81
N SER A 306 1.57 0.77 3.47
CA SER A 306 2.16 0.12 4.64
C SER A 306 2.01 -1.40 4.54
N VAL A 307 3.06 -2.14 4.89
CA VAL A 307 3.09 -3.60 4.85
C VAL A 307 3.20 -4.15 6.27
N TRP A 308 2.22 -4.96 6.68
CA TRP A 308 2.19 -5.58 7.99
C TRP A 308 2.55 -7.06 7.92
N ILE A 309 3.58 -7.47 8.65
CA ILE A 309 4.04 -8.86 8.73
C ILE A 309 3.55 -9.46 10.05
N VAL A 310 2.54 -10.31 9.96
CA VAL A 310 1.79 -10.88 11.08
C VAL A 310 2.24 -12.32 11.34
N ASN A 311 2.81 -12.56 12.51
CA ASN A 311 3.27 -13.86 12.98
C ASN A 311 2.66 -14.21 14.33
N GLU A 312 2.67 -15.49 14.69
CA GLU A 312 2.45 -15.90 16.09
C GLU A 312 3.71 -15.61 16.91
N ILE A 313 3.53 -15.15 18.15
CA ILE A 313 4.65 -14.77 19.03
C ILE A 313 5.72 -15.87 19.16
N ASN A 314 5.31 -17.13 19.30
CA ASN A 314 6.22 -18.27 19.49
C ASN A 314 7.05 -18.62 18.23
N ARG A 315 6.75 -18.02 17.07
CA ARG A 315 7.46 -18.25 15.79
C ARG A 315 7.97 -16.96 15.16
N ALA A 316 7.87 -15.84 15.86
CA ALA A 316 8.11 -14.52 15.27
C ALA A 316 9.53 -14.38 14.67
N LEU A 317 10.56 -14.95 15.33
CA LEU A 317 11.96 -14.90 14.87
C LEU A 317 12.35 -16.00 13.89
N SER A 318 11.67 -17.15 13.91
CA SER A 318 12.05 -18.35 13.15
C SER A 318 11.20 -18.61 11.91
N GLU A 319 10.15 -17.81 11.66
CA GLU A 319 9.25 -18.01 10.54
C GLU A 319 9.91 -17.61 9.21
N LYS A 320 10.24 -18.62 8.39
CA LYS A 320 10.84 -18.45 7.06
C LYS A 320 10.00 -17.56 6.14
N VAL A 321 8.68 -17.76 6.14
CA VAL A 321 7.75 -16.99 5.29
C VAL A 321 7.80 -15.50 5.64
N ALA A 322 7.88 -15.15 6.92
CA ALA A 322 7.97 -13.75 7.36
C ALA A 322 9.31 -13.11 6.97
N ASN A 323 10.41 -13.84 7.13
CA ASN A 323 11.73 -13.42 6.65
C ASN A 323 11.74 -13.18 5.13
N GLU A 324 11.10 -14.05 4.36
CA GLU A 324 10.98 -13.87 2.91
C GLU A 324 10.09 -12.68 2.52
N ILE A 325 8.95 -12.49 3.21
CA ILE A 325 8.08 -11.33 3.00
C ILE A 325 8.87 -10.06 3.29
N PHE A 326 9.65 -10.05 4.37
CA PHE A 326 10.50 -8.93 4.73
C PHE A 326 11.54 -8.63 3.66
N ASP A 327 12.33 -9.64 3.26
CA ASP A 327 13.37 -9.48 2.23
C ASP A 327 12.76 -8.98 0.91
N LYS A 328 11.54 -9.41 0.56
CA LYS A 328 10.82 -8.91 -0.62
C LYS A 328 10.20 -7.53 -0.44
N SER A 329 9.77 -7.19 0.75
CA SER A 329 9.29 -5.84 1.07
C SER A 329 10.45 -4.87 0.91
N LEU A 330 11.65 -5.22 1.40
CA LEU A 330 12.88 -4.45 1.15
C LEU A 330 13.21 -4.33 -0.34
N ARG A 331 13.06 -5.39 -1.13
CA ARG A 331 13.22 -5.33 -2.60
C ARG A 331 12.21 -4.41 -3.26
N THR A 332 10.96 -4.44 -2.81
CA THR A 332 9.89 -3.59 -3.33
C THR A 332 10.16 -2.13 -2.97
N VAL A 333 10.58 -1.86 -1.75
CA VAL A 333 10.99 -0.53 -1.26
C VAL A 333 12.20 0.00 -2.05
N ALA A 334 13.25 -0.81 -2.22
CA ALA A 334 14.42 -0.46 -3.03
C ALA A 334 14.05 -0.25 -4.52
N GLY A 335 13.13 -1.08 -5.03
CA GLY A 335 12.58 -0.99 -6.37
C GLY A 335 11.59 0.15 -6.57
N GLY A 336 11.15 0.88 -5.54
CA GLY A 336 10.25 2.02 -5.68
C GLY A 336 8.77 1.75 -5.45
N GLY A 337 8.41 0.79 -4.61
CA GLY A 337 7.03 0.64 -4.12
C GLY A 337 6.61 1.84 -3.26
N GLU A 338 5.30 2.04 -3.15
CA GLU A 338 4.67 3.09 -2.33
C GLU A 338 4.75 2.79 -0.81
N CYS A 339 5.47 1.74 -0.41
CA CYS A 339 5.58 1.32 0.97
C CYS A 339 6.47 2.30 1.76
N HIS A 340 5.86 3.08 2.65
CA HIS A 340 6.53 4.04 3.51
C HIS A 340 6.93 3.43 4.87
N ASN A 341 6.33 2.30 5.26
CA ASN A 341 6.54 1.66 6.55
C ASN A 341 6.29 0.14 6.47
N VAL A 342 7.14 -0.65 7.13
CA VAL A 342 6.93 -2.08 7.35
C VAL A 342 6.75 -2.36 8.83
N THR A 343 5.55 -2.83 9.22
CA THR A 343 5.20 -3.11 10.62
C THR A 343 5.23 -4.62 10.89
N PHE A 344 5.94 -5.05 11.92
CA PHE A 344 5.91 -6.42 12.42
C PHE A 344 4.90 -6.55 13.55
N ILE A 345 4.04 -7.56 13.48
CA ILE A 345 2.99 -7.80 14.47
C ILE A 345 3.09 -9.24 14.96
N ALA A 346 3.51 -9.41 16.21
CA ALA A 346 3.47 -10.69 16.91
C ALA A 346 2.11 -10.84 17.60
N THR A 347 1.31 -11.80 17.15
CA THR A 347 -0.04 -12.08 17.67
C THR A 347 -0.04 -13.22 18.69
N LYS A 348 -1.18 -13.44 19.34
CA LYS A 348 -1.41 -14.51 20.34
C LYS A 348 -0.49 -14.39 21.55
N THR A 349 -0.19 -13.16 21.96
CA THR A 349 0.70 -12.88 23.10
C THR A 349 0.14 -13.36 24.44
N ASP A 350 -1.16 -13.63 24.51
CA ASP A 350 -1.84 -14.24 25.65
C ASP A 350 -1.58 -15.75 25.81
N VAL A 351 -1.04 -16.41 24.79
CA VAL A 351 -0.66 -17.83 24.83
C VAL A 351 0.76 -17.94 25.37
N ILE A 352 0.88 -18.36 26.63
CA ILE A 352 2.14 -18.45 27.36
C ILE A 352 2.04 -19.51 28.47
N ASN A 353 3.16 -20.15 28.78
CA ASN A 353 3.37 -20.90 30.01
C ASN A 353 4.33 -20.10 30.92
N PRO A 354 3.85 -19.50 32.04
CA PRO A 354 4.70 -18.70 32.93
C PRO A 354 5.90 -19.46 33.50
N GLU A 355 5.72 -20.73 33.86
CA GLU A 355 6.77 -21.59 34.42
C GLU A 355 7.93 -21.75 33.42
N GLU A 356 7.61 -22.07 32.17
CA GLU A 356 8.60 -22.20 31.09
C GLU A 356 9.40 -20.91 30.87
N ILE A 357 8.76 -19.75 31.01
CA ILE A 357 9.43 -18.45 30.84
C ILE A 357 10.36 -18.17 32.02
N ARG A 358 9.92 -18.40 33.25
CA ARG A 358 10.79 -18.25 34.43
C ARG A 358 12.00 -19.16 34.36
N GLU A 359 11.80 -20.42 33.97
CA GLU A 359 12.90 -21.39 33.84
C GLU A 359 13.89 -21.01 32.74
N ASN A 360 13.40 -20.67 31.54
CA ASN A 360 14.25 -20.35 30.40
C ASN A 360 15.09 -19.09 30.58
N TYR A 361 14.58 -18.10 31.33
CA TYR A 361 15.24 -16.82 31.55
C TYR A 361 15.78 -16.63 32.98
N HIS A 362 15.65 -17.64 33.85
CA HIS A 362 16.04 -17.60 35.26
C HIS A 362 15.45 -16.40 36.02
N LEU A 363 14.17 -16.09 35.79
CA LEU A 363 13.53 -14.89 36.31
C LEU A 363 13.06 -15.06 37.75
N THR A 364 13.36 -14.07 38.58
CA THR A 364 12.84 -13.91 39.93
C THR A 364 11.58 -13.03 39.95
N ASP A 365 10.87 -12.99 41.08
CA ASP A 365 9.75 -12.06 41.27
C ASP A 365 10.19 -10.59 41.19
N GLU A 366 11.46 -10.30 41.54
CA GLU A 366 12.06 -8.97 41.40
C GLU A 366 12.26 -8.60 39.93
N ASP A 367 12.72 -9.53 39.08
CA ASP A 367 12.90 -9.29 37.64
C ASP A 367 11.57 -9.04 36.89
N LEU A 368 10.46 -9.47 37.48
CA LEU A 368 9.10 -9.38 36.93
C LEU A 368 8.24 -8.28 37.59
N ASP A 369 8.82 -7.49 38.50
CA ASP A 369 8.11 -6.46 39.28
C ASP A 369 6.83 -7.01 39.96
N ILE A 370 6.92 -8.20 40.55
CA ILE A 370 5.80 -8.87 41.24
C ILE A 370 5.89 -8.55 42.75
N GLU A 371 4.96 -7.71 43.24
CA GLU A 371 4.87 -7.35 44.66
C GLU A 371 4.37 -8.53 45.53
N SER A 372 4.72 -8.56 46.82
CA SER A 372 4.35 -9.66 47.73
C SER A 372 2.89 -9.65 48.21
N ASN A 373 2.13 -8.57 48.00
CA ASN A 373 0.73 -8.39 48.46
C ASN A 373 -0.28 -8.36 47.29
N ILE A 374 -0.35 -9.42 46.49
CA ILE A 374 -1.23 -9.48 45.30
C ILE A 374 -2.53 -10.25 45.57
N VAL A 375 -3.65 -9.72 45.08
CA VAL A 375 -5.01 -10.30 45.20
C VAL A 375 -5.20 -11.56 44.34
N ASP A 376 -4.55 -11.63 43.18
CA ASP A 376 -4.56 -12.77 42.25
C ASP A 376 -3.13 -13.02 41.70
N PRO A 377 -2.33 -13.84 42.41
CA PRO A 377 -0.92 -14.03 42.10
C PRO A 377 -0.72 -14.74 40.75
N GLU A 378 -1.55 -15.73 40.42
CA GLU A 378 -1.45 -16.47 39.15
C GLU A 378 -1.71 -15.56 37.93
N ARG A 379 -2.74 -14.70 38.01
CA ARG A 379 -2.99 -13.71 36.95
C ARG A 379 -1.83 -12.74 36.82
N ARG A 380 -1.33 -12.21 37.92
CA ARG A 380 -0.26 -11.19 37.91
C ARG A 380 1.05 -11.75 37.40
N GLU A 381 1.40 -12.96 37.81
CA GLU A 381 2.54 -13.70 37.27
C GLU A 381 2.40 -13.88 35.76
N LYS A 382 1.24 -14.37 35.29
CA LYS A 382 1.00 -14.55 33.87
C LYS A 382 1.11 -13.23 33.10
N GLN A 383 0.57 -12.14 33.64
CA GLN A 383 0.65 -10.81 33.05
C GLN A 383 2.12 -10.35 32.95
N ALA A 384 2.89 -10.45 34.03
CA ALA A 384 4.30 -10.04 34.06
C ALA A 384 5.15 -10.85 33.07
N CYS A 385 4.96 -12.17 33.00
CA CYS A 385 5.65 -13.02 32.03
C CYS A 385 5.30 -12.64 30.57
N ILE A 386 4.05 -12.25 30.28
CA ILE A 386 3.66 -11.76 28.95
C ILE A 386 4.41 -10.48 28.62
N LEU A 387 4.39 -9.50 29.52
CA LEU A 387 5.04 -8.20 29.30
C LEU A 387 6.54 -8.35 29.09
N PHE A 388 7.21 -9.13 29.95
CA PHE A 388 8.64 -9.43 29.82
C PHE A 388 8.98 -10.05 28.46
N ARG A 389 8.26 -11.12 28.07
CA ARG A 389 8.50 -11.82 26.79
C ARG A 389 8.25 -10.89 25.60
N ASN A 390 7.19 -10.09 25.67
CA ASN A 390 6.82 -9.16 24.61
C ASN A 390 7.89 -8.09 24.38
N GLU A 391 8.38 -7.45 25.45
CA GLU A 391 9.46 -6.46 25.36
C GLU A 391 10.74 -7.09 24.80
N ARG A 392 11.14 -8.25 25.32
CA ARG A 392 12.32 -8.96 24.82
C ARG A 392 12.23 -9.30 23.33
N LEU A 393 11.06 -9.75 22.88
CA LEU A 393 10.85 -10.05 21.46
C LEU A 393 10.93 -8.79 20.58
N LYS A 394 10.41 -7.65 21.05
CA LYS A 394 10.52 -6.38 20.31
C LYS A 394 11.98 -5.97 20.14
N GLU A 395 12.81 -6.12 21.17
CA GLU A 395 14.25 -5.87 21.10
C GLU A 395 14.93 -6.77 20.06
N ASP A 396 14.68 -8.08 20.12
CA ASP A 396 15.28 -9.07 19.23
C ASP A 396 14.88 -8.85 17.76
N ILE A 397 13.58 -8.62 17.50
CA ILE A 397 13.10 -8.28 16.15
C ILE A 397 13.74 -6.99 15.68
N SER A 398 13.74 -5.94 16.50
CA SER A 398 14.31 -4.64 16.12
C SER A 398 15.81 -4.75 15.78
N ALA A 399 16.57 -5.55 16.53
CA ALA A 399 17.97 -5.83 16.23
C ALA A 399 18.13 -6.57 14.89
N LEU A 400 17.32 -7.61 14.64
CA LEU A 400 17.32 -8.38 13.40
C LEU A 400 16.98 -7.49 12.18
N LEU A 401 15.96 -6.63 12.31
CA LEU A 401 15.56 -5.71 11.24
C LEU A 401 16.66 -4.70 10.94
N LYS A 402 17.31 -4.14 11.97
CA LYS A 402 18.45 -3.24 11.81
C LYS A 402 19.63 -3.93 11.10
N GLU A 403 19.96 -5.16 11.51
CA GLU A 403 21.04 -5.93 10.88
C GLU A 403 20.74 -6.25 9.41
N LYS A 404 19.54 -6.78 9.12
CA LYS A 404 19.14 -7.09 7.74
C LYS A 404 19.09 -5.85 6.85
N THR A 405 18.58 -4.74 7.39
CA THR A 405 18.55 -3.46 6.68
C THR A 405 19.96 -2.97 6.39
N LYS A 406 20.89 -3.07 7.35
CA LYS A 406 22.30 -2.75 7.14
C LYS A 406 22.95 -3.62 6.08
N ASN A 407 22.67 -4.92 6.09
CA ASN A 407 23.21 -5.87 5.10
C ASN A 407 22.62 -5.64 3.70
N PHE A 408 21.35 -5.25 3.61
CA PHE A 408 20.66 -5.00 2.34
C PHE A 408 20.99 -3.62 1.75
N LEU A 409 21.16 -2.59 2.59
CA LEU A 409 21.41 -1.19 2.20
C LEU A 409 22.88 -0.76 2.35
N LEU A 410 23.78 -1.66 2.77
CA LEU A 410 25.23 -1.44 2.89
C LEU A 410 25.63 -0.07 3.48
N GLY A 411 25.01 0.34 4.60
CA GLY A 411 25.44 1.50 5.40
C GLY A 411 24.69 2.83 5.23
N GLY A 412 23.54 2.86 4.55
CA GLY A 412 22.65 4.02 4.60
C GLY A 412 21.89 4.11 5.93
N GLU A 413 22.51 4.69 6.97
CA GLU A 413 21.92 4.79 8.33
C GLU A 413 20.70 5.73 8.39
N GLU A 414 20.57 6.66 7.42
CA GLU A 414 19.57 7.75 7.43
C GLU A 414 18.10 7.30 7.32
N HIS A 415 17.82 6.02 7.04
CA HIS A 415 16.45 5.52 6.79
C HIS A 415 15.99 4.45 7.80
N SER A 416 16.77 4.20 8.87
CA SER A 416 16.48 3.12 9.81
C SER A 416 15.51 3.49 10.93
N ASP A 417 15.46 4.77 11.32
CA ASP A 417 14.61 5.23 12.42
C ASP A 417 13.20 5.57 11.90
N GLY A 418 12.18 4.84 12.36
CA GLY A 418 10.77 5.05 12.00
C GLY A 418 10.26 4.37 10.72
N PHE A 419 11.10 3.63 9.97
CA PHE A 419 10.64 2.83 8.83
C PHE A 419 10.06 1.46 9.26
N PHE A 420 10.47 0.97 10.42
CA PHE A 420 10.00 -0.28 10.99
C PHE A 420 9.36 -0.05 12.35
N ASP A 421 8.20 -0.66 12.56
CA ASP A 421 7.52 -0.70 13.85
C ASP A 421 7.31 -2.15 14.26
N VAL A 422 7.34 -2.44 15.57
CA VAL A 422 7.11 -3.78 16.11
C VAL A 422 6.04 -3.71 17.20
N PHE A 423 4.97 -4.48 17.02
CA PHE A 423 3.86 -4.59 17.99
C PHE A 423 3.67 -6.03 18.45
N THR A 424 3.22 -6.19 19.69
CA THR A 424 2.92 -7.47 20.31
C THR A 424 1.46 -7.51 20.77
N VAL A 425 0.59 -8.06 19.91
CA VAL A 425 -0.86 -7.88 20.00
C VAL A 425 -1.60 -9.12 20.52
N SER A 426 -2.52 -8.91 21.48
CA SER A 426 -3.53 -9.92 21.83
C SER A 426 -4.94 -9.48 21.44
N SER A 427 -5.42 -9.97 20.29
CA SER A 427 -6.81 -9.76 19.86
C SER A 427 -7.82 -10.44 20.80
N GLU A 428 -7.45 -11.56 21.44
CA GLU A 428 -8.33 -12.29 22.36
C GLU A 428 -8.52 -11.53 23.68
N GLN A 429 -7.44 -11.01 24.29
CA GLN A 429 -7.56 -10.22 25.52
C GLN A 429 -8.33 -8.93 25.27
N PHE A 430 -8.07 -8.23 24.17
CA PHE A 430 -8.83 -7.05 23.78
C PHE A 430 -10.33 -7.34 23.63
N LYS A 431 -10.67 -8.44 22.95
CA LYS A 431 -12.05 -8.89 22.79
C LYS A 431 -12.72 -9.23 24.12
N ARG A 432 -12.00 -9.86 25.05
CA ARG A 432 -12.50 -10.14 26.41
C ARG A 432 -12.78 -8.87 27.18
N ILE A 433 -11.86 -7.90 27.13
CA ILE A 433 -12.02 -6.58 27.76
C ILE A 433 -13.26 -5.88 27.20
N ALA A 434 -13.41 -5.81 25.87
CA ALA A 434 -14.57 -5.21 25.21
C ALA A 434 -15.90 -5.90 25.59
N GLN A 435 -15.87 -7.17 25.97
CA GLN A 435 -17.02 -7.96 26.41
C GLN A 435 -17.22 -7.98 27.93
N ASN A 436 -16.44 -7.21 28.70
CA ASN A 436 -16.43 -7.22 30.17
C ASN A 436 -16.23 -8.63 30.76
N LYS A 437 -15.34 -9.44 30.15
CA LYS A 437 -14.95 -10.78 30.63
C LYS A 437 -13.60 -10.71 31.35
N SER A 438 -13.28 -11.77 32.11
CA SER A 438 -11.99 -11.93 32.77
C SER A 438 -10.83 -11.81 31.77
N ASN A 439 -9.96 -10.85 32.02
CA ASN A 439 -8.76 -10.51 31.26
C ASN A 439 -7.51 -10.74 32.12
N VAL A 440 -6.38 -10.97 31.45
CA VAL A 440 -5.05 -11.01 32.08
C VAL A 440 -4.35 -9.68 31.86
N LEU A 441 -4.41 -9.18 30.63
CA LEU A 441 -3.82 -7.92 30.21
C LEU A 441 -4.81 -6.76 30.39
N GLU A 442 -4.30 -5.58 30.71
CA GLU A 442 -5.02 -4.32 30.63
C GLU A 442 -5.16 -3.85 29.17
N LEU A 443 -6.06 -2.89 28.91
CA LEU A 443 -6.38 -2.46 27.54
C LEU A 443 -5.15 -2.05 26.73
N ASN A 444 -4.26 -1.23 27.31
CA ASN A 444 -3.04 -0.76 26.64
C ASN A 444 -2.00 -1.88 26.48
N GLU A 445 -1.97 -2.85 27.40
CA GLU A 445 -1.05 -3.98 27.35
C GLU A 445 -1.40 -4.98 26.24
N THR A 446 -2.60 -4.90 25.68
CA THR A 446 -2.95 -5.67 24.45
C THR A 446 -2.31 -5.11 23.18
N GLU A 447 -1.75 -3.89 23.26
CA GLU A 447 -1.16 -3.07 22.18
C GLU A 447 -2.06 -2.73 20.99
N LEU A 448 -3.30 -3.22 20.95
CA LEU A 448 -4.27 -2.84 19.93
C LEU A 448 -4.56 -1.32 19.89
N PRO A 449 -4.69 -0.61 21.02
CA PRO A 449 -4.87 0.84 20.99
C PRO A 449 -3.70 1.58 20.33
N TYR A 450 -2.46 1.13 20.54
CA TYR A 450 -1.28 1.72 19.90
C TYR A 450 -1.23 1.40 18.40
N LEU A 451 -1.66 0.21 18.00
CA LEU A 451 -1.80 -0.17 16.60
C LEU A 451 -2.90 0.66 15.90
N GLU A 452 -4.03 0.91 16.56
CA GLU A 452 -5.05 1.84 16.08
C GLU A 452 -4.50 3.26 15.95
N GLU A 453 -3.69 3.73 16.91
CA GLU A 453 -3.02 5.03 16.83
C GLU A 453 -2.05 5.11 15.65
N HIS A 454 -1.33 4.02 15.35
CA HIS A 454 -0.46 3.93 14.19
C HIS A 454 -1.26 4.08 12.88
N ILE A 455 -2.39 3.38 12.73
CA ILE A 455 -3.31 3.55 11.58
C ILE A 455 -3.77 5.01 11.47
N LYS A 456 -4.17 5.61 12.61
CA LYS A 456 -4.62 7.01 12.67
C LYS A 456 -3.54 7.99 12.23
N LYS A 457 -2.28 7.81 12.64
CA LYS A 457 -1.15 8.64 12.21
C LYS A 457 -0.95 8.59 10.69
N LEU A 458 -1.07 7.40 10.09
CA LEU A 458 -1.00 7.23 8.64
C LEU A 458 -2.14 7.99 7.94
N TYR A 459 -3.37 7.86 8.43
CA TYR A 459 -4.52 8.60 7.88
C TYR A 459 -4.35 10.12 7.98
N VAL A 460 -4.01 10.62 9.16
CA VAL A 460 -3.89 12.06 9.42
C VAL A 460 -2.80 12.67 8.55
N SER A 461 -1.62 12.04 8.52
CA SER A 461 -0.49 12.54 7.72
C SER A 461 -0.82 12.61 6.23
N HIS A 462 -1.50 11.60 5.69
CA HIS A 462 -1.95 11.60 4.29
C HIS A 462 -3.03 12.64 4.04
N SER A 463 -4.09 12.66 4.85
CA SER A 463 -5.26 13.52 4.66
C SER A 463 -4.90 14.99 4.81
N VAL A 464 -4.12 15.36 5.83
CA VAL A 464 -3.64 16.73 6.03
C VAL A 464 -2.79 17.17 4.84
N LYS A 465 -1.89 16.30 4.34
CA LYS A 465 -1.09 16.60 3.16
C LYS A 465 -1.96 16.83 1.92
N GLU A 466 -2.94 15.97 1.68
CA GLU A 466 -3.84 16.08 0.53
C GLU A 466 -4.69 17.36 0.57
N MET A 467 -5.24 17.71 1.73
CA MET A 467 -6.00 18.95 1.91
C MET A 467 -5.12 20.19 1.75
N LYS A 468 -3.92 20.20 2.35
CA LYS A 468 -2.93 21.29 2.16
C LYS A 468 -2.54 21.47 0.69
N ASP A 469 -2.44 20.38 -0.04
CA ASP A 469 -2.15 20.38 -1.47
C ASP A 469 -3.30 20.99 -2.27
N TYR A 470 -4.55 20.63 -1.96
CA TYR A 470 -5.74 21.23 -2.57
C TYR A 470 -5.82 22.75 -2.31
N ILE A 471 -5.62 23.19 -1.08
CA ILE A 471 -5.64 24.62 -0.71
C ILE A 471 -4.54 25.40 -1.43
N SER A 472 -3.37 24.81 -1.58
CA SER A 472 -2.29 25.40 -2.37
C SER A 472 -2.70 25.57 -3.83
N ASP A 473 -3.29 24.55 -4.44
CA ASP A 473 -3.74 24.57 -5.83
C ASP A 473 -4.83 25.63 -6.07
N VAL A 474 -5.84 25.70 -5.18
CA VAL A 474 -6.88 26.74 -5.22
C VAL A 474 -6.24 28.13 -5.10
N SER A 475 -5.36 28.34 -4.11
CA SER A 475 -4.68 29.62 -3.89
C SER A 475 -3.87 30.07 -5.11
N GLY A 476 -3.20 29.14 -5.80
CA GLY A 476 -2.46 29.44 -7.03
C GLY A 476 -3.36 29.93 -8.15
N ILE A 477 -4.47 29.23 -8.42
CA ILE A 477 -5.42 29.63 -9.47
C ILE A 477 -6.06 30.97 -9.15
N ILE A 478 -6.45 31.20 -7.90
CA ILE A 478 -7.05 32.48 -7.49
C ILE A 478 -6.04 33.63 -7.63
N SER A 479 -4.77 33.38 -7.29
CA SER A 479 -3.69 34.37 -7.50
C SER A 479 -3.49 34.70 -8.98
N HIS A 480 -3.70 33.74 -9.88
CA HIS A 480 -3.64 33.97 -11.32
C HIS A 480 -4.76 34.89 -11.82
N LEU A 481 -5.95 34.78 -11.23
CA LEU A 481 -7.15 35.53 -11.59
C LEU A 481 -7.17 36.97 -11.08
N HIS A 482 -6.23 37.36 -10.23
CA HIS A 482 -6.13 38.72 -9.74
C HIS A 482 -5.58 39.66 -10.83
N PHE A 483 -6.49 40.28 -11.57
CA PHE A 483 -6.16 41.20 -12.65
C PHE A 483 -6.32 42.67 -12.22
N SER A 484 -5.28 43.47 -12.46
CA SER A 484 -5.38 44.94 -12.36
C SER A 484 -5.99 45.51 -13.64
N LYS A 485 -6.81 46.56 -13.52
CA LYS A 485 -7.45 47.27 -14.65
C LYS A 485 -6.47 48.08 -15.52
N ASP A 486 -5.18 48.09 -15.19
CA ASP A 486 -4.15 48.95 -15.81
C ASP A 486 -3.33 48.30 -16.96
N ALA A 487 -3.83 47.20 -17.56
CA ALA A 487 -3.10 46.37 -18.54
C ALA A 487 -2.66 47.06 -19.86
N LEU A 488 -3.08 48.31 -20.10
CA LEU A 488 -3.01 48.97 -21.42
C LEU A 488 -1.72 49.76 -21.72
N SER A 489 -0.67 49.70 -20.88
CA SER A 489 0.58 50.46 -21.15
C SER A 489 1.70 49.61 -21.79
N SER A 490 2.29 50.10 -22.88
CA SER A 490 3.42 49.45 -23.59
C SER A 490 4.67 49.21 -22.71
N LYS A 491 4.81 49.99 -21.64
CA LYS A 491 5.87 49.84 -20.63
C LYS A 491 5.67 48.61 -19.74
N VAL A 492 4.43 48.22 -19.48
CA VAL A 492 4.08 47.01 -18.73
C VAL A 492 4.28 45.76 -19.60
N GLN A 493 3.91 45.83 -20.89
CA GLN A 493 4.12 44.74 -21.86
C GLN A 493 5.61 44.39 -22.08
N SER A 494 6.46 45.41 -22.21
CA SER A 494 7.92 45.22 -22.33
C SER A 494 8.54 44.65 -21.05
N SER A 495 8.05 45.03 -19.88
CA SER A 495 8.49 44.46 -18.60
C SER A 495 8.12 42.97 -18.46
N HIS A 496 6.91 42.57 -18.87
CA HIS A 496 6.47 41.17 -18.82
C HIS A 496 7.29 40.26 -19.74
N SER A 497 7.58 40.70 -20.95
CA SER A 497 8.41 39.94 -21.89
C SER A 497 9.86 39.78 -21.40
N GLN A 498 10.43 40.80 -20.75
CA GLN A 498 11.76 40.69 -20.13
C GLN A 498 11.77 39.68 -18.97
N GLU A 499 10.76 39.72 -18.10
CA GLU A 499 10.63 38.79 -16.98
C GLU A 499 10.42 37.35 -17.45
N PHE A 500 9.58 37.15 -18.48
CA PHE A 500 9.38 35.86 -19.12
C PHE A 500 10.70 35.29 -19.66
N ASN A 501 11.47 36.09 -20.39
CA ASN A 501 12.76 35.66 -20.94
C ASN A 501 13.78 35.32 -19.85
N ARG A 502 13.79 36.08 -18.73
CA ARG A 502 14.63 35.80 -17.57
C ARG A 502 14.29 34.44 -16.96
N LEU A 503 13.03 34.22 -16.60
CA LEU A 503 12.57 32.97 -15.99
C LEU A 503 12.70 31.78 -16.95
N LYS A 504 12.46 31.96 -18.24
CA LYS A 504 12.68 30.91 -19.25
C LYS A 504 14.16 30.51 -19.34
N LYS A 505 15.08 31.47 -19.24
CA LYS A 505 16.53 31.17 -19.22
C LYS A 505 16.92 30.39 -17.96
N GLU A 506 16.38 30.76 -16.80
CA GLU A 506 16.60 30.04 -15.54
C GLU A 506 16.04 28.61 -15.59
N LEU A 507 14.83 28.43 -16.14
CA LEU A 507 14.22 27.13 -16.39
C LEU A 507 15.13 26.25 -17.25
N ASN A 508 15.60 26.77 -18.39
CA ASN A 508 16.47 26.03 -19.29
C ASN A 508 17.80 25.63 -18.64
N ASN A 509 18.42 26.53 -17.88
CA ASN A 509 19.66 26.21 -17.14
C ASN A 509 19.42 25.07 -16.14
N MET A 510 18.28 25.05 -15.48
CA MET A 510 17.93 24.00 -14.53
C MET A 510 17.62 22.67 -15.23
N CYS A 511 16.87 22.68 -16.34
CA CYS A 511 16.68 21.49 -17.18
C CYS A 511 18.03 20.91 -17.63
N THR A 512 19.01 21.75 -18.03
CA THR A 512 20.35 21.25 -18.39
C THR A 512 21.12 20.67 -17.19
N THR A 513 20.93 21.22 -15.99
CA THR A 513 21.56 20.72 -14.76
C THR A 513 20.97 19.37 -14.36
N LEU A 514 19.64 19.25 -14.39
CA LEU A 514 18.95 18.00 -14.16
C LEU A 514 19.36 16.93 -15.17
N ASN A 515 19.40 17.26 -16.45
CA ASN A 515 19.81 16.35 -17.51
C ASN A 515 21.25 15.84 -17.28
N LYS A 516 22.18 16.72 -16.89
CA LYS A 516 23.56 16.33 -16.55
C LYS A 516 23.61 15.37 -15.36
N ALA A 517 22.82 15.61 -14.32
CA ALA A 517 22.76 14.74 -13.15
C ALA A 517 22.21 13.35 -13.51
N LEU A 518 21.12 13.29 -14.28
CA LEU A 518 20.52 12.04 -14.75
C LEU A 518 21.47 11.27 -15.69
N SER A 519 22.17 11.95 -16.61
CA SER A 519 23.17 11.32 -17.48
C SER A 519 24.36 10.73 -16.70
N LYS A 520 24.75 11.35 -15.58
CA LYS A 520 25.76 10.76 -14.69
C LYS A 520 25.24 9.46 -14.08
N VAL A 521 24.01 9.45 -13.57
CA VAL A 521 23.36 8.24 -13.03
C VAL A 521 23.25 7.15 -14.09
N TYR A 522 22.87 7.50 -15.32
CA TYR A 522 22.82 6.55 -16.45
C TYR A 522 24.18 5.87 -16.67
N THR A 523 25.26 6.66 -16.65
CA THR A 523 26.63 6.14 -16.83
C THR A 523 27.04 5.20 -15.69
N ASP A 524 26.72 5.58 -14.45
CA ASP A 524 26.97 4.74 -13.27
C ASP A 524 26.13 3.45 -13.31
N LEU A 525 24.88 3.53 -13.74
CA LEU A 525 23.97 2.40 -13.92
C LEU A 525 24.51 1.45 -14.99
N GLN A 526 24.89 1.97 -16.15
CA GLN A 526 25.48 1.20 -17.24
C GLN A 526 26.73 0.45 -16.78
N ALA A 527 27.64 1.10 -16.06
CA ALA A 527 28.84 0.47 -15.53
C ALA A 527 28.51 -0.67 -14.53
N CYS A 528 27.55 -0.45 -13.64
CA CYS A 528 27.12 -1.46 -12.66
C CYS A 528 26.44 -2.65 -13.35
N LEU A 529 25.54 -2.38 -14.30
CA LEU A 529 24.84 -3.42 -15.05
C LEU A 529 25.79 -4.23 -15.92
N LEU A 530 26.80 -3.63 -16.54
CA LEU A 530 27.82 -4.34 -17.31
C LEU A 530 28.64 -5.32 -16.43
N MET A 531 29.03 -4.89 -15.24
CA MET A 531 29.68 -5.78 -14.28
C MET A 531 28.72 -6.86 -13.77
N GLY A 532 27.46 -6.48 -13.53
CA GLY A 532 26.38 -7.35 -13.11
C GLY A 532 26.06 -8.45 -14.12
N SER A 533 25.94 -8.12 -15.40
CA SER A 533 25.66 -9.07 -16.48
C SER A 533 26.81 -10.05 -16.66
N ARG A 534 28.07 -9.59 -16.63
CA ARG A 534 29.24 -10.49 -16.59
C ARG A 534 29.26 -11.42 -15.38
N ALA A 535 28.83 -10.93 -14.21
CA ALA A 535 28.71 -11.76 -13.01
C ALA A 535 27.57 -12.77 -13.14
N ALA A 536 26.44 -12.35 -13.72
CA ALA A 536 25.28 -13.20 -14.00
C ALA A 536 25.64 -14.30 -15.00
N GLU A 537 26.33 -14.00 -16.11
CA GLU A 537 26.81 -15.00 -17.06
C GLU A 537 27.66 -16.09 -16.40
N LYS A 538 28.55 -15.70 -15.47
CA LYS A 538 29.43 -16.64 -14.75
C LYS A 538 28.68 -17.47 -13.70
N ALA A 539 27.71 -16.86 -13.03
CA ALA A 539 27.01 -17.47 -11.90
C ALA A 539 25.67 -18.13 -12.28
N CYS A 540 25.10 -17.85 -13.46
CA CYS A 540 23.73 -18.18 -13.83
C CYS A 540 23.39 -19.65 -13.60
N LEU A 541 24.20 -20.57 -14.15
CA LEU A 541 23.95 -22.00 -14.02
C LEU A 541 24.07 -22.43 -12.56
N ARG A 542 25.12 -22.01 -11.85
CA ARG A 542 25.30 -22.34 -10.42
C ARG A 542 24.13 -21.85 -9.57
N ASN A 543 23.66 -20.62 -9.82
CA ASN A 543 22.55 -20.02 -9.07
C ASN A 543 21.23 -20.72 -9.39
N ALA A 544 20.95 -20.98 -10.68
CA ALA A 544 19.77 -21.70 -11.13
C ALA A 544 19.76 -23.13 -10.56
N THR A 545 20.90 -23.85 -10.62
CA THR A 545 21.03 -25.19 -10.04
C THR A 545 20.78 -25.17 -8.54
N LYS A 546 21.50 -24.34 -7.79
CA LYS A 546 21.38 -24.29 -6.32
C LYS A 546 19.98 -23.92 -5.83
N SER A 547 19.29 -23.04 -6.55
CA SER A 547 18.05 -22.41 -6.04
C SER A 547 16.78 -22.97 -6.68
N VAL A 548 16.88 -23.55 -7.88
CA VAL A 548 15.72 -23.96 -8.70
C VAL A 548 15.87 -25.35 -9.31
N LEU A 549 17.00 -25.74 -9.91
CA LEU A 549 17.04 -27.01 -10.64
C LEU A 549 17.34 -28.20 -9.72
N GLU A 550 18.19 -28.00 -8.72
CA GLU A 550 18.62 -29.00 -7.73
C GLU A 550 18.73 -28.36 -6.33
N PRO A 551 17.62 -27.90 -5.74
CA PRO A 551 17.66 -27.33 -4.41
C PRO A 551 17.98 -28.38 -3.35
N THR A 552 18.77 -28.00 -2.33
CA THR A 552 19.15 -28.89 -1.21
C THR A 552 18.00 -29.20 -0.24
N TRP A 553 16.86 -28.52 -0.39
CA TRP A 553 15.71 -28.64 0.51
C TRP A 553 14.61 -29.58 -0.03
N CYS A 554 14.76 -30.15 -1.23
CA CYS A 554 13.81 -31.12 -1.79
C CYS A 554 14.52 -32.39 -2.28
N ASP A 555 13.89 -33.54 -2.05
CA ASP A 555 14.25 -34.78 -2.73
C ASP A 555 13.87 -34.69 -4.21
N ASN A 556 14.62 -35.35 -5.11
CA ASN A 556 14.30 -35.40 -6.55
C ASN A 556 12.97 -36.10 -6.87
N ARG A 557 12.31 -36.71 -5.88
CA ARG A 557 10.98 -37.30 -5.99
C ARG A 557 9.96 -36.16 -6.04
N GLY A 558 8.94 -36.21 -6.91
CA GLY A 558 7.85 -35.20 -6.96
C GLY A 558 8.19 -33.81 -7.53
N TYR A 559 9.45 -33.38 -7.44
CA TYR A 559 9.91 -32.04 -7.81
C TYR A 559 9.59 -31.59 -9.24
N HIS A 560 9.34 -32.53 -10.14
CA HIS A 560 8.90 -32.25 -11.51
C HIS A 560 7.57 -31.49 -11.56
N GLN A 561 6.67 -31.70 -10.59
CA GLN A 561 5.40 -30.97 -10.49
C GLN A 561 5.64 -29.50 -10.13
N THR A 562 6.52 -29.25 -9.15
CA THR A 562 6.97 -27.91 -8.77
C THR A 562 7.61 -27.18 -9.93
N LEU A 563 8.54 -27.80 -10.67
CA LEU A 563 9.15 -27.19 -11.85
C LEU A 563 8.16 -26.93 -12.97
N LYS A 564 7.19 -27.81 -13.19
CA LYS A 564 6.10 -27.56 -14.15
C LYS A 564 5.22 -26.39 -13.72
N ALA A 565 4.86 -26.30 -12.44
CA ALA A 565 4.08 -25.20 -11.91
C ALA A 565 4.84 -23.87 -12.06
N LEU A 566 6.14 -23.87 -11.75
CA LEU A 566 7.04 -22.74 -11.98
C LEU A 566 7.04 -22.31 -13.45
N CYS A 567 7.15 -23.25 -14.39
CA CYS A 567 7.14 -22.95 -15.82
C CYS A 567 5.79 -22.41 -16.31
N ARG A 568 4.65 -22.97 -15.86
CA ARG A 568 3.31 -22.42 -16.20
C ARG A 568 3.10 -20.99 -15.70
N ASN A 569 3.75 -20.66 -14.59
CA ASN A 569 3.73 -19.36 -13.95
C ASN A 569 4.93 -18.50 -14.36
N ASP A 570 5.44 -18.69 -15.58
CA ASP A 570 6.47 -17.88 -16.22
C ASP A 570 7.75 -17.73 -15.37
N GLY A 571 8.22 -18.83 -14.77
CA GLY A 571 9.43 -18.87 -13.97
C GLY A 571 9.25 -18.56 -12.48
N TYR A 572 8.00 -18.44 -12.02
CA TYR A 572 7.66 -18.09 -10.63
C TYR A 572 6.84 -19.18 -9.95
N TYR A 573 7.18 -19.53 -8.71
CA TYR A 573 6.42 -20.49 -7.92
C TYR A 573 6.41 -20.10 -6.45
N ARG A 574 5.30 -20.39 -5.76
CA ARG A 574 5.13 -20.14 -4.33
C ARG A 574 4.42 -21.29 -3.65
N SER A 575 4.89 -21.68 -2.47
CA SER A 575 4.14 -22.53 -1.53
C SER A 575 4.42 -22.16 -0.07
N GLY A 576 3.59 -22.66 0.85
CA GLY A 576 3.72 -22.39 2.28
C GLY A 576 4.92 -23.07 2.96
N LYS A 577 5.47 -24.13 2.35
CA LYS A 577 6.62 -24.90 2.86
C LYS A 577 7.94 -24.44 2.26
N VAL A 578 7.96 -24.24 0.95
CA VAL A 578 9.16 -23.90 0.16
C VAL A 578 9.43 -22.40 0.15
N GLY A 579 8.39 -21.59 0.37
CA GLY A 579 8.47 -20.16 0.15
C GLY A 579 8.33 -19.84 -1.33
N VAL A 580 9.11 -18.88 -1.82
CA VAL A 580 9.08 -18.48 -3.24
C VAL A 580 10.32 -18.86 -4.00
N VAL A 581 10.09 -19.46 -5.16
CA VAL A 581 11.09 -19.82 -6.15
C VAL A 581 10.85 -18.95 -7.37
N ASP A 582 11.80 -18.08 -7.71
CA ASP A 582 11.73 -17.20 -8.87
C ASP A 582 13.01 -17.36 -9.69
N LEU A 583 12.92 -18.08 -10.82
CA LEU A 583 14.06 -18.34 -11.68
C LEU A 583 14.54 -17.05 -12.37
N ASN A 584 13.62 -16.18 -12.77
CA ASN A 584 13.96 -14.93 -13.45
C ASN A 584 14.77 -14.02 -12.52
N TYR A 585 14.33 -13.91 -11.25
CA TYR A 585 15.07 -13.21 -10.21
C TYR A 585 16.41 -13.89 -9.93
N THR A 586 16.43 -15.22 -9.77
CA THR A 586 17.66 -15.99 -9.48
C THR A 586 18.75 -15.76 -10.54
N LEU A 587 18.35 -15.65 -11.81
CA LEU A 587 19.25 -15.36 -12.92
C LEU A 587 19.72 -13.90 -12.92
N SER A 588 18.84 -12.94 -12.62
CA SER A 588 19.17 -11.50 -12.57
C SER A 588 19.80 -11.04 -11.24
N GLU A 589 19.78 -11.87 -10.19
CA GLU A 589 20.24 -11.53 -8.84
C GLU A 589 21.64 -10.90 -8.82
N PRO A 590 22.65 -11.39 -9.58
CA PRO A 590 23.97 -10.77 -9.61
C PRO A 590 23.96 -9.34 -10.18
N MET A 591 23.05 -9.03 -11.09
CA MET A 591 22.87 -7.68 -11.64
C MET A 591 22.29 -6.74 -10.58
N TYR A 592 21.24 -7.17 -9.89
CA TYR A 592 20.67 -6.43 -8.76
C TYR A 592 21.69 -6.18 -7.65
N ARG A 593 22.46 -7.21 -7.29
CA ARG A 593 23.50 -7.10 -6.26
C ARG A 593 24.53 -6.02 -6.62
N LYS A 594 25.05 -6.03 -7.85
CA LYS A 594 26.03 -5.04 -8.31
C LYS A 594 25.47 -3.62 -8.37
N MET A 595 24.20 -3.46 -8.73
CA MET A 595 23.54 -2.16 -8.72
C MET A 595 23.31 -1.64 -7.29
N ASN A 596 22.91 -2.52 -6.37
CA ASN A 596 22.68 -2.18 -4.98
C ASN A 596 24.00 -1.93 -4.21
N GLU A 597 25.14 -2.49 -4.62
CA GLU A 597 26.46 -2.21 -4.00
C GLU A 597 26.80 -0.72 -3.95
N LYS A 598 26.36 0.06 -4.94
CA LYS A 598 26.55 1.53 -4.97
C LYS A 598 25.33 2.31 -4.46
N ASN A 599 24.31 1.62 -3.94
CA ASN A 599 23.03 2.20 -3.55
C ASN A 599 22.41 3.11 -4.64
N LEU A 600 22.66 2.83 -5.92
CA LEU A 600 22.40 3.79 -7.01
C LEU A 600 20.93 4.23 -7.09
N PHE A 601 19.99 3.30 -6.91
CA PHE A 601 18.56 3.61 -6.91
C PHE A 601 18.12 4.36 -5.65
N LEU A 602 18.76 4.10 -4.51
CA LEU A 602 18.47 4.80 -3.26
C LEU A 602 19.10 6.20 -3.25
N THR A 603 20.27 6.40 -3.86
CA THR A 603 20.89 7.72 -3.98
C THR A 603 20.20 8.57 -5.05
N THR A 604 19.78 7.97 -6.16
CA THR A 604 19.08 8.67 -7.25
C THR A 604 17.64 9.02 -6.89
N PHE A 605 16.90 8.06 -6.33
CA PHE A 605 15.46 8.18 -6.07
C PHE A 605 15.10 8.20 -4.57
N GLY A 606 16.09 8.36 -3.68
CA GLY A 606 15.86 8.35 -2.24
C GLY A 606 15.12 9.58 -1.74
N ALA A 607 14.53 9.45 -0.55
CA ALA A 607 13.80 10.52 0.11
C ALA A 607 14.72 11.62 0.68
N GLY A 608 16.02 11.36 0.81
CA GLY A 608 17.03 12.28 1.36
C GLY A 608 17.36 13.46 0.43
N CYS A 609 17.54 14.63 1.05
CA CYS A 609 17.86 15.91 0.38
C CYS A 609 19.32 16.05 -0.05
N SER A 610 19.98 14.96 -0.47
CA SER A 610 21.32 15.11 -1.05
C SER A 610 21.19 15.95 -2.32
N ARG A 611 22.07 16.93 -2.54
CA ARG A 611 22.05 17.78 -3.74
C ARG A 611 22.24 16.99 -5.06
N ALA A 612 22.57 15.71 -4.98
CA ALA A 612 22.75 14.81 -6.11
C ALA A 612 21.52 13.92 -6.42
N SER A 613 20.51 13.86 -5.54
CA SER A 613 19.28 13.09 -5.79
C SER A 613 18.30 13.88 -6.66
N ILE A 614 17.41 13.20 -7.39
CA ILE A 614 16.38 13.87 -8.20
C ILE A 614 15.51 14.79 -7.31
N LYS A 615 15.12 14.28 -6.13
CA LYS A 615 14.36 15.04 -5.14
C LYS A 615 15.11 16.25 -4.61
N GLY A 616 16.43 16.12 -4.36
CA GLY A 616 17.27 17.24 -3.93
C GLY A 616 17.40 18.32 -5.00
N ILE A 617 17.56 17.93 -6.27
CA ILE A 617 17.59 18.86 -7.41
C ILE A 617 16.25 19.60 -7.52
N PHE A 618 15.14 18.89 -7.47
CA PHE A 618 13.82 19.53 -7.50
C PHE A 618 13.58 20.44 -6.29
N SER A 619 14.01 20.04 -5.09
CA SER A 619 13.91 20.88 -3.89
C SER A 619 14.71 22.16 -4.03
N SER A 620 15.95 22.09 -4.55
CA SER A 620 16.76 23.27 -4.84
C SER A 620 16.11 24.17 -5.88
N PHE A 621 15.50 23.58 -6.93
CA PHE A 621 14.77 24.34 -7.93
C PHE A 621 13.54 25.05 -7.36
N LEU A 622 12.80 24.40 -6.45
CA LEU A 622 11.67 25.01 -5.74
C LEU A 622 12.09 26.21 -4.87
N GLU A 623 13.31 26.19 -4.33
CA GLU A 623 13.85 27.30 -3.53
C GLU A 623 14.42 28.43 -4.40
N ASP A 624 15.13 28.08 -5.47
CA ASP A 624 15.93 29.04 -6.26
C ASP A 624 15.13 29.74 -7.37
N PHE A 625 14.15 29.06 -8.00
CA PHE A 625 13.45 29.61 -9.18
C PHE A 625 12.62 30.85 -8.86
N ILE A 626 11.67 30.72 -7.93
CA ILE A 626 10.92 31.84 -7.37
C ILE A 626 11.33 31.99 -5.90
N SER A 627 12.42 32.71 -5.63
CA SER A 627 12.96 32.81 -4.27
C SER A 627 12.03 33.55 -3.31
N LYS A 628 12.14 33.23 -2.00
CA LYS A 628 11.35 33.92 -0.95
C LYS A 628 11.67 35.42 -0.89
N ASP A 629 12.91 35.81 -1.18
CA ASP A 629 13.31 37.22 -1.18
C ASP A 629 12.70 37.97 -2.37
N LEU A 630 12.60 37.33 -3.53
CA LEU A 630 11.92 37.89 -4.69
C LEU A 630 10.43 38.11 -4.41
N LEU A 631 9.78 37.13 -3.77
CA LEU A 631 8.37 37.26 -3.34
C LEU A 631 8.19 38.40 -2.34
N LYS A 632 9.02 38.48 -1.30
CA LYS A 632 8.97 39.56 -0.29
C LYS A 632 9.19 40.95 -0.91
N TYR A 633 10.10 41.06 -1.87
CA TYR A 633 10.34 42.31 -2.57
C TYR A 633 9.10 42.75 -3.36
N HIS A 634 8.49 41.86 -4.13
CA HIS A 634 7.30 42.20 -4.92
C HIS A 634 6.05 42.36 -4.07
N MET A 635 5.91 41.64 -2.96
CA MET A 635 4.79 41.80 -2.02
C MET A 635 4.68 43.25 -1.52
N LYS A 636 5.82 43.93 -1.31
CA LYS A 636 5.87 45.33 -0.85
C LYS A 636 5.76 46.36 -1.97
N ASN A 637 6.23 46.02 -3.18
CA ASN A 637 6.45 47.00 -4.25
C ASN A 637 5.47 46.85 -5.42
N ASN A 638 4.94 45.66 -5.67
CA ASN A 638 4.05 45.36 -6.80
C ASN A 638 3.22 44.09 -6.52
N THR A 639 2.02 44.28 -5.96
CA THR A 639 1.08 43.19 -5.61
C THR A 639 0.71 42.30 -6.80
N GLU A 640 0.53 42.87 -7.99
CA GLU A 640 0.19 42.12 -9.20
C GLU A 640 1.32 41.16 -9.60
N LYS A 641 2.55 41.68 -9.66
CA LYS A 641 3.72 40.86 -9.96
C LYS A 641 3.94 39.80 -8.89
N TYR A 642 3.69 40.11 -7.62
CA TYR A 642 3.74 39.15 -6.53
C TYR A 642 2.74 37.99 -6.71
N LEU A 643 1.46 38.27 -6.96
CA LEU A 643 0.44 37.21 -7.13
C LEU A 643 0.70 36.33 -8.36
N ARG A 644 1.25 36.88 -9.44
CA ARG A 644 1.70 36.08 -10.60
C ARG A 644 2.87 35.16 -10.26
N LEU A 645 3.84 35.63 -9.48
CA LEU A 645 4.94 34.79 -9.01
C LEU A 645 4.45 33.69 -8.05
N VAL A 646 3.43 33.98 -7.22
CA VAL A 646 2.75 32.99 -6.38
C VAL A 646 2.08 31.90 -7.25
N TYR A 647 1.40 32.28 -8.34
CA TYR A 647 0.85 31.32 -9.29
C TYR A 647 1.93 30.45 -9.94
N ILE A 648 3.01 31.05 -10.45
CA ILE A 648 4.13 30.31 -11.07
C ILE A 648 4.74 29.32 -10.06
N ARG A 649 4.98 29.76 -8.82
CA ARG A 649 5.50 28.92 -7.75
C ARG A 649 4.55 27.77 -7.38
N THR A 650 3.24 28.00 -7.46
CA THR A 650 2.23 26.96 -7.19
C THR A 650 2.20 25.93 -8.31
N GLU A 651 2.20 26.35 -9.59
CA GLU A 651 2.28 25.45 -10.74
C GLU A 651 3.58 24.63 -10.73
N GLN A 652 4.69 25.24 -10.33
CA GLN A 652 5.97 24.54 -10.13
C GLN A 652 5.84 23.43 -9.07
N ARG A 653 5.25 23.72 -7.90
CA ARG A 653 5.00 22.72 -6.85
C ARG A 653 4.08 21.60 -7.32
N LYS A 654 3.02 21.93 -8.07
CA LYS A 654 2.08 20.96 -8.63
C LYS A 654 2.76 20.02 -9.62
N LEU A 655 3.54 20.58 -10.54
CA LEU A 655 4.32 19.81 -11.49
C LEU A 655 5.34 18.90 -10.80
N HIS A 656 6.04 19.43 -9.79
CA HIS A 656 6.97 18.64 -8.99
C HIS A 656 6.30 17.40 -8.38
N LYS A 657 5.14 17.57 -7.72
CA LYS A 657 4.39 16.44 -7.14
C LYS A 657 3.94 15.42 -8.19
N LYS A 658 3.46 15.89 -9.35
CA LYS A 658 3.10 15.02 -10.48
C LYS A 658 4.30 14.19 -10.93
N LEU A 659 5.45 14.84 -11.09
CA LEU A 659 6.70 14.17 -11.46
C LEU A 659 7.18 13.22 -10.37
N GLU A 660 7.10 13.55 -9.08
CA GLU A 660 7.45 12.64 -7.97
C GLU A 660 6.61 11.35 -8.02
N LYS A 661 5.29 11.47 -8.23
CA LYS A 661 4.39 10.31 -8.36
C LYS A 661 4.77 9.45 -9.59
N GLU A 662 5.03 10.06 -10.74
CA GLU A 662 5.41 9.33 -11.95
C GLU A 662 6.82 8.70 -11.82
N ILE A 663 7.77 9.39 -11.20
CA ILE A 663 9.12 8.88 -10.92
C ILE A 663 9.04 7.65 -10.03
N LEU A 664 8.24 7.66 -8.97
CA LEU A 664 8.04 6.50 -8.09
C LEU A 664 7.51 5.30 -8.89
N LYS A 665 6.47 5.52 -9.70
CA LYS A 665 5.89 4.48 -10.56
C LYS A 665 6.91 3.92 -11.57
N ARG A 666 7.68 4.80 -12.23
CA ARG A 666 8.69 4.45 -13.23
C ARG A 666 9.89 3.75 -12.62
N LYS A 667 10.32 4.16 -11.41
CA LYS A 667 11.38 3.49 -10.64
C LYS A 667 11.11 1.99 -10.51
N LYS A 668 9.86 1.62 -10.18
CA LYS A 668 9.41 0.21 -10.11
C LYS A 668 9.54 -0.52 -11.43
N GLN A 669 9.11 0.10 -12.52
CA GLN A 669 9.20 -0.49 -13.86
C GLN A 669 10.65 -0.69 -14.28
N ILE A 670 11.50 0.33 -14.07
CA ILE A 670 12.93 0.26 -14.36
C ILE A 670 13.55 -0.87 -13.52
N TYR A 671 13.30 -0.92 -12.20
CA TYR A 671 13.90 -1.93 -11.32
C TYR A 671 13.52 -3.36 -11.73
N ASN A 672 12.23 -3.61 -12.00
CA ASN A 672 11.75 -4.96 -12.34
C ASN A 672 12.09 -5.39 -13.76
N SER A 673 12.44 -4.44 -14.65
CA SER A 673 12.76 -4.70 -16.06
C SER A 673 13.83 -5.76 -16.30
N LEU A 674 14.80 -5.94 -15.38
CA LEU A 674 15.80 -7.00 -15.49
C LEU A 674 15.16 -8.39 -15.43
N SER A 675 14.37 -8.64 -14.39
CA SER A 675 13.67 -9.92 -14.22
C SER A 675 12.59 -10.13 -15.28
N ASP A 676 11.88 -9.06 -15.69
CA ASP A 676 10.87 -9.12 -16.74
C ASP A 676 11.48 -9.45 -18.10
N SER A 677 12.62 -8.86 -18.45
CA SER A 677 13.33 -9.16 -19.71
C SER A 677 13.87 -10.59 -19.76
N ILE A 678 14.35 -11.12 -18.63
CA ILE A 678 14.73 -12.53 -18.51
C ILE A 678 13.50 -13.42 -18.70
N ARG A 679 12.38 -13.11 -18.04
CA ARG A 679 11.12 -13.85 -18.20
C ARG A 679 10.69 -13.90 -19.65
N ASP A 680 10.74 -12.77 -20.35
CA ASP A 680 10.33 -12.69 -21.76
C ASP A 680 11.26 -13.50 -22.66
N THR A 681 12.56 -13.55 -22.36
CA THR A 681 13.53 -14.40 -23.06
C THR A 681 13.27 -15.89 -22.81
N MET A 682 12.91 -16.27 -21.59
CA MET A 682 12.67 -17.65 -21.17
C MET A 682 11.25 -18.14 -21.49
N LYS A 683 10.33 -17.26 -21.88
CA LYS A 683 8.89 -17.53 -22.00
C LYS A 683 8.56 -18.75 -22.85
N GLN A 684 9.18 -18.87 -24.01
CA GLN A 684 8.98 -20.01 -24.91
C GLN A 684 9.44 -21.32 -24.25
N THR A 685 10.59 -21.32 -23.58
CA THR A 685 11.11 -22.47 -22.85
C THR A 685 10.23 -22.85 -21.66
N TYR A 686 9.64 -21.87 -20.97
CA TYR A 686 8.67 -22.14 -19.91
C TYR A 686 7.42 -22.83 -20.45
N GLN A 687 6.88 -22.36 -21.58
CA GLN A 687 5.74 -23.00 -22.24
C GLN A 687 6.07 -24.44 -22.61
N GLU A 688 7.20 -24.67 -23.28
CA GLU A 688 7.67 -26.02 -23.65
C GLU A 688 7.83 -26.93 -22.42
N CYS A 689 8.51 -26.45 -21.37
CA CYS A 689 8.73 -27.23 -20.15
C CYS A 689 7.42 -27.59 -19.43
N SER A 690 6.41 -26.72 -19.50
CA SER A 690 5.11 -26.96 -18.88
C SER A 690 4.34 -28.11 -19.53
N GLU A 691 4.60 -28.39 -20.81
CA GLU A 691 3.92 -29.41 -21.61
C GLU A 691 4.59 -30.79 -21.57
N ILE A 692 5.84 -30.89 -21.08
CA ILE A 692 6.61 -32.16 -21.03
C ILE A 692 5.88 -33.22 -20.19
N LYS A 693 5.60 -34.39 -20.78
CA LYS A 693 4.89 -35.53 -20.13
C LYS A 693 5.62 -36.86 -20.33
N GLY A 694 5.36 -37.85 -19.46
CA GLY A 694 5.90 -39.21 -19.53
C GLY A 694 7.25 -39.42 -18.85
N ALA A 695 7.84 -40.60 -19.05
CA ALA A 695 9.08 -41.03 -18.39
C ALA A 695 10.21 -40.00 -18.48
N HIS A 696 11.01 -39.89 -17.40
CA HIS A 696 12.11 -38.92 -17.29
C HIS A 696 11.73 -37.44 -17.50
N ALA A 697 10.47 -37.05 -17.26
CA ALA A 697 10.02 -35.66 -17.38
C ALA A 697 10.88 -34.70 -16.56
N LEU A 698 11.23 -35.04 -15.31
CA LEU A 698 12.09 -34.21 -14.46
C LEU A 698 13.42 -33.89 -15.14
N LYS A 699 14.11 -34.93 -15.63
CA LYS A 699 15.42 -34.79 -16.28
C LYS A 699 15.30 -33.93 -17.54
N ARG A 700 14.29 -34.19 -18.38
CA ARG A 700 14.05 -33.40 -19.60
C ARG A 700 13.75 -31.93 -19.31
N ILE A 701 12.92 -31.63 -18.30
CA ILE A 701 12.65 -30.23 -17.89
C ILE A 701 13.94 -29.55 -17.44
N LYS A 702 14.73 -30.19 -16.57
CA LYS A 702 16.01 -29.64 -16.11
C LYS A 702 16.97 -29.40 -17.26
N GLU A 703 17.10 -30.36 -18.19
CA GLU A 703 17.94 -30.25 -19.38
C GLU A 703 17.48 -29.11 -20.31
N THR A 704 16.18 -29.00 -20.60
CA THR A 704 15.63 -27.94 -21.43
C THR A 704 15.88 -26.56 -20.82
N LEU A 705 15.58 -26.36 -19.53
CA LEU A 705 15.86 -25.10 -18.83
C LEU A 705 17.37 -24.78 -18.83
N THR A 706 18.22 -25.77 -18.55
CA THR A 706 19.68 -25.62 -18.52
C THR A 706 20.21 -25.22 -19.90
N ASN A 707 19.79 -25.92 -20.95
CA ASN A 707 20.22 -25.68 -22.32
C ASN A 707 19.84 -24.27 -22.77
N THR A 708 18.60 -23.83 -22.51
CA THR A 708 18.19 -22.46 -22.84
C THR A 708 19.03 -21.45 -22.08
N VAL A 709 19.21 -21.60 -20.77
CA VAL A 709 20.02 -20.67 -19.97
C VAL A 709 21.45 -20.61 -20.49
N VAL A 710 22.08 -21.74 -20.81
CA VAL A 710 23.46 -21.78 -21.32
C VAL A 710 23.58 -21.14 -22.71
N ASN A 711 22.64 -21.44 -23.61
CA ASN A 711 22.66 -20.96 -24.99
C ASN A 711 22.31 -19.47 -25.11
N SER A 712 21.48 -18.97 -24.20
CA SER A 712 20.99 -17.58 -24.25
C SER A 712 21.64 -16.66 -23.21
N LYS A 713 22.49 -17.13 -22.28
CA LYS A 713 23.04 -16.31 -21.18
C LYS A 713 23.53 -14.93 -21.61
N SER A 714 24.37 -14.85 -22.65
CA SER A 714 24.97 -13.57 -23.04
C SER A 714 23.95 -12.62 -23.63
N SER A 715 23.15 -13.07 -24.58
CA SER A 715 22.10 -12.25 -25.18
C SER A 715 20.97 -11.93 -24.20
N MET A 716 20.66 -12.82 -23.25
CA MET A 716 19.64 -12.64 -22.22
C MET A 716 20.03 -11.51 -21.26
N PHE A 717 21.24 -11.56 -20.69
CA PHE A 717 21.68 -10.53 -19.74
C PHE A 717 22.00 -9.19 -20.42
N GLU A 718 22.47 -9.21 -21.67
CA GLU A 718 22.63 -8.01 -22.48
C GLU A 718 21.29 -7.34 -22.78
N LYS A 719 20.28 -8.12 -23.21
CA LYS A 719 18.91 -7.61 -23.40
C LYS A 719 18.31 -7.04 -22.12
N ALA A 720 18.47 -7.73 -20.99
CA ALA A 720 18.00 -7.26 -19.69
C ALA A 720 18.66 -5.93 -19.30
N MET A 721 19.98 -5.83 -19.44
CA MET A 721 20.73 -4.58 -19.20
C MET A 721 20.22 -3.45 -20.09
N ASN A 722 20.13 -3.68 -21.40
CA ASN A 722 19.70 -2.67 -22.36
C ASN A 722 18.25 -2.22 -22.10
N LYS A 723 17.37 -3.15 -21.70
CA LYS A 723 15.99 -2.83 -21.37
C LYS A 723 15.89 -1.90 -20.17
N MET A 724 16.64 -2.16 -19.10
CA MET A 724 16.67 -1.28 -17.94
C MET A 724 17.22 0.12 -18.27
N LEU A 725 18.27 0.19 -19.10
CA LEU A 725 18.86 1.45 -19.54
C LEU A 725 17.90 2.25 -20.43
N GLU A 726 17.18 1.59 -21.34
CA GLU A 726 16.13 2.19 -22.15
C GLU A 726 15.02 2.79 -21.28
N GLU A 727 14.48 2.03 -20.32
CA GLU A 727 13.44 2.52 -19.41
C GLU A 727 13.92 3.72 -18.57
N PHE A 728 15.20 3.74 -18.17
CA PHE A 728 15.78 4.89 -17.48
C PHE A 728 15.93 6.11 -18.40
N SER A 729 16.37 5.92 -19.65
CA SER A 729 16.48 6.99 -20.65
C SER A 729 15.11 7.61 -20.93
N ASN A 730 14.07 6.79 -21.09
CA ASN A 730 12.70 7.24 -21.29
C ASN A 730 12.20 8.08 -20.10
N LEU A 731 12.56 7.70 -18.87
CA LEU A 731 12.26 8.51 -17.69
C LEU A 731 13.00 9.85 -17.69
N GLN A 732 14.28 9.85 -18.08
CA GLN A 732 15.08 11.06 -18.17
C GLN A 732 14.49 12.07 -19.17
N GLU A 733 14.11 11.61 -20.36
CA GLU A 733 13.46 12.43 -21.39
C GLU A 733 12.13 12.99 -20.88
N LEU A 734 11.27 12.13 -20.31
CA LEU A 734 9.96 12.52 -19.78
C LEU A 734 10.08 13.62 -18.73
N ILE A 735 10.99 13.50 -17.76
CA ILE A 735 11.12 14.49 -16.68
C ILE A 735 11.53 15.85 -17.26
N VAL A 736 12.53 15.88 -18.14
CA VAL A 736 13.06 17.12 -18.70
C VAL A 736 12.02 17.78 -19.62
N GLU A 737 11.39 17.01 -20.51
CA GLU A 737 10.38 17.51 -21.45
C GLU A 737 9.14 18.03 -20.72
N GLU A 738 8.60 17.27 -19.76
CA GLU A 738 7.42 17.70 -18.99
C GLU A 738 7.73 18.96 -18.17
N MET A 739 8.94 19.05 -17.59
CA MET A 739 9.35 20.23 -16.84
C MET A 739 9.48 21.46 -17.73
N GLU A 740 10.11 21.34 -18.90
CA GLU A 740 10.27 22.45 -19.84
C GLU A 740 8.91 22.89 -20.42
N THR A 741 8.09 21.96 -20.87
CA THR A 741 6.81 22.23 -21.56
C THR A 741 5.77 22.81 -20.61
N GLN A 742 5.55 22.20 -19.44
CA GLN A 742 4.52 22.64 -18.47
C GLN A 742 4.92 23.96 -17.81
N MET A 743 6.18 24.15 -17.42
CA MET A 743 6.63 25.41 -16.85
C MET A 743 6.62 26.52 -17.90
N THR A 744 7.06 26.27 -19.13
CA THR A 744 6.96 27.27 -20.20
C THR A 744 5.51 27.67 -20.45
N THR A 745 4.57 26.72 -20.43
CA THR A 745 3.14 27.00 -20.56
C THR A 745 2.62 27.83 -19.39
N SER A 746 3.00 27.49 -18.16
CA SER A 746 2.61 28.23 -16.95
C SER A 746 3.19 29.65 -16.94
N LEU A 747 4.44 29.83 -17.36
CA LEU A 747 5.07 31.13 -17.53
C LEU A 747 4.36 31.96 -18.61
N LYS A 748 3.99 31.35 -19.73
CA LYS A 748 3.19 32.01 -20.77
C LYS A 748 1.84 32.44 -20.23
N LEU A 749 1.13 31.59 -19.50
CA LEU A 749 -0.16 31.94 -18.91
C LEU A 749 -0.02 33.07 -17.88
N ALA A 750 1.02 33.03 -17.04
CA ALA A 750 1.22 34.02 -15.99
C ALA A 750 1.68 35.40 -16.50
N LEU A 751 2.47 35.43 -17.58
CA LEU A 751 3.20 36.62 -18.03
C LEU A 751 2.84 37.10 -19.44
N ASN A 752 2.19 36.28 -20.28
CA ASN A 752 1.58 36.80 -21.50
C ASN A 752 0.26 37.48 -21.15
N GLN A 753 -0.01 38.58 -21.83
CA GLN A 753 -1.15 39.45 -21.55
C GLN A 753 -2.46 38.66 -21.62
N ILE A 754 -3.37 38.96 -20.68
CA ILE A 754 -4.79 38.72 -20.92
C ILE A 754 -5.07 39.32 -22.30
N PRO A 755 -5.63 38.55 -23.24
CA PRO A 755 -6.00 39.10 -24.53
C PRO A 755 -6.88 40.35 -24.37
N ASP A 756 -6.63 41.39 -25.17
CA ASP A 756 -7.25 42.71 -24.99
C ASP A 756 -8.80 42.69 -25.11
N ASP A 757 -9.38 41.62 -25.66
CA ASP A 757 -10.82 41.42 -25.82
C ASP A 757 -11.52 40.82 -24.56
N LEU A 758 -10.76 40.48 -23.52
CA LEU A 758 -11.26 40.00 -22.22
C LEU A 758 -11.48 41.18 -21.26
N THR A 759 -12.63 41.84 -21.37
CA THR A 759 -12.93 43.08 -20.64
C THR A 759 -13.63 42.87 -19.29
N ASP A 760 -14.23 41.70 -19.05
CA ASP A 760 -15.14 41.44 -17.92
C ASP A 760 -14.69 40.26 -17.03
N LEU A 761 -13.39 40.19 -16.71
CA LEU A 761 -12.88 39.18 -15.78
C LEU A 761 -13.36 39.47 -14.35
N PRO A 762 -13.67 38.43 -13.56
CA PRO A 762 -14.30 38.61 -12.26
C PRO A 762 -13.33 39.15 -11.20
N ASP A 763 -13.85 39.98 -10.30
CA ASP A 763 -13.15 40.37 -9.08
C ASP A 763 -13.07 39.17 -8.13
N VAL A 764 -11.85 38.84 -7.73
CA VAL A 764 -11.50 37.69 -6.86
C VAL A 764 -10.88 38.14 -5.53
N THR A 765 -10.97 39.44 -5.18
CA THR A 765 -10.31 40.01 -3.99
C THR A 765 -10.77 39.35 -2.69
N GLU A 766 -12.08 39.08 -2.56
CA GLU A 766 -12.66 38.40 -1.39
C GLU A 766 -12.15 36.96 -1.27
N GLU A 767 -12.10 36.23 -2.38
CA GLU A 767 -11.59 34.86 -2.42
C GLU A 767 -10.09 34.80 -2.11
N ILE A 768 -9.28 35.79 -2.52
CA ILE A 768 -7.86 35.86 -2.14
C ILE A 768 -7.69 36.06 -0.64
N GLU A 769 -8.44 36.98 -0.03
CA GLU A 769 -8.44 37.20 1.42
C GLU A 769 -8.82 35.93 2.18
N MET A 770 -9.83 35.20 1.68
CA MET A 770 -10.25 33.91 2.21
C MET A 770 -9.13 32.87 2.13
N MET A 771 -8.47 32.73 0.98
CA MET A 771 -7.37 31.78 0.81
C MET A 771 -6.11 32.15 1.59
N LYS A 772 -5.82 33.43 1.81
CA LYS A 772 -4.73 33.87 2.70
C LYS A 772 -4.98 33.40 4.14
N ARG A 773 -6.20 33.61 4.66
CA ARG A 773 -6.59 33.11 5.99
C ARG A 773 -6.46 31.59 6.09
N CYS A 774 -6.90 30.85 5.07
CA CYS A 774 -6.74 29.40 5.02
C CYS A 774 -5.25 29.00 5.03
N CYS A 775 -4.42 29.66 4.21
CA CYS A 775 -2.98 29.41 4.17
C CYS A 775 -2.30 29.68 5.51
N ASP A 776 -2.60 30.80 6.17
CA ASP A 776 -2.03 31.16 7.48
C ASP A 776 -2.43 30.14 8.55
N THR A 777 -3.71 29.74 8.55
CA THR A 777 -4.25 28.74 9.49
C THR A 777 -3.58 27.37 9.33
N LEU A 778 -3.25 27.00 8.09
CA LEU A 778 -2.61 25.71 7.76
C LEU A 778 -1.07 25.76 7.73
N ASP A 779 -0.46 26.90 8.07
CA ASP A 779 0.98 27.15 7.94
C ASP A 779 1.51 26.84 6.53
N LEU A 780 0.76 27.28 5.51
CA LEU A 780 1.10 27.13 4.10
C LEU A 780 1.84 28.36 3.59
N GLN A 781 3.10 28.17 3.23
CA GLN A 781 3.92 29.20 2.57
C GLN A 781 3.58 29.28 1.07
N VAL A 782 2.34 29.59 0.75
CA VAL A 782 1.87 29.88 -0.62
C VAL A 782 1.97 31.37 -0.90
N PHE A 783 1.44 32.19 0.01
CA PHE A 783 1.58 33.64 0.03
C PHE A 783 2.85 34.06 0.77
#